data_AF-A0A8J3V1M2-F1
#
_entry.id   AF-A0A8J3V1M2-F1
#
_cell.length_a   1.000
_cell.length_b   1.000
_cell.length_c   1.000
_cell.angle_alpha   90.00
_cell.angle_beta   90.00
_cell.angle_gamma   90.00
#
_symmetry.space_group_name_H-M   'P 1'
#
loop_
_entity.id
_entity.type
_entity.pdbx_description
1 polymer ?
#
loop_
_entity_poly.entity_id
_entity_poly.type
_entity_poly.pdbx_seq_one_letter_code
_entity_poly.pdbx_strand_id
1 'polypeptide(L)'
;MAGLAAVWDTVGDLADWLPMDVDIWAWVGDTQRELQETGNAGLAMALADVPAQALEGRYGQLDVVAPAVAQHAEALGQPWLELFVRYWHLIGRVGDRANGAVALGDAEALAEFAKRDDVRDCPAAPAAVEALAITLANTDGPGFAERRLAALGAVLDGVGPDSLAFSGLATQYVAALRDADRPEEAVAYAEAAVDRLTKAGREASWELGAESARALLAAGRPDDALTALQAATGFKPDDPVAKGRREALLISLTLGTLGRVQEAVEALPDLDVVGDHPREWVEWTRTVSLLFTSGAIANTWQLGRILRQWIIYFETMGGHRARFELALAAGHLAVARQGVWQARLLAAQAEAALGDLSGTEGLPERIAELRAAADEVSEVPAPGPQDRLVELFDAADGSTADPERWVGWFWPYAGEDLEITRRHATTLGFLGYAPLGADIYGKLLTEDGDPAQASAEDIAYLTSLLIDAGRDDRVESLAARLSDDASHLTLARLYRARERWEETAAEAERAVAADDTPEARRMWSVAVQQLGDNARAAEIMMPLFESGEGEEEDSWRLIVLASAGEDWATVRRASAKLNLPVQSSEGPIEEEWHLIRAILPAPDGSRREVMAVRTGPATARLVIPQPRGMEYNAGDVIVFDPRPLEPVPEDPEQENFVIPFAGVTMLRPGGYTSWFFDGAAPTEAEWTDFNEMLAERGWPMWVYSDEHYTVTHPMTGELLPGVFGWIAVPSSVEPAELDAVLDDATEQWAHPIAWLDLAREVGVEVERHERISKEYGL
;
A
#
# COMPACT_ATOMS: atom_id res chain seq x y z
N MET A 1 12.17 -23.97 12.46
CA MET A 1 13.32 -23.26 13.05
C MET A 1 14.48 -22.97 12.07
N ALA A 2 14.39 -23.30 10.76
CA ALA A 2 15.27 -22.68 9.75
C ALA A 2 14.68 -21.38 9.16
N GLY A 3 13.36 -21.19 9.23
CA GLY A 3 12.72 -19.88 9.03
C GLY A 3 13.03 -18.83 10.11
N LEU A 4 13.77 -19.23 11.17
CA LEU A 4 14.30 -18.33 12.19
C LEU A 4 15.73 -17.88 11.89
N ALA A 5 16.42 -18.39 10.86
CA ALA A 5 17.78 -17.94 10.50
C ALA A 5 17.77 -16.96 9.31
N ALA A 6 16.83 -17.09 8.37
CA ALA A 6 16.68 -16.13 7.26
C ALA A 6 16.18 -14.74 7.73
N VAL A 7 15.48 -14.69 8.87
CA VAL A 7 15.17 -13.44 9.58
C VAL A 7 16.43 -12.87 10.25
N TRP A 8 17.42 -13.69 10.59
CA TRP A 8 18.66 -13.24 11.21
C TRP A 8 19.71 -12.78 10.21
N ASP A 9 19.68 -13.25 8.96
CA ASP A 9 20.57 -12.72 7.89
C ASP A 9 20.06 -11.38 7.32
N THR A 10 18.75 -11.13 7.34
CA THR A 10 18.19 -9.78 7.06
C THR A 10 18.30 -8.83 8.26
N VAL A 11 18.35 -9.36 9.49
CA VAL A 11 18.70 -8.59 10.71
C VAL A 11 20.23 -8.44 10.88
N GLY A 12 21.03 -9.29 10.24
CA GLY A 12 22.51 -9.23 10.26
C GLY A 12 23.03 -7.94 9.63
N ASP A 13 22.36 -7.46 8.58
CA ASP A 13 22.62 -6.17 7.96
C ASP A 13 22.12 -4.98 8.78
N LEU A 14 21.43 -5.18 9.92
CA LEU A 14 21.17 -4.16 10.95
C LEU A 14 22.18 -4.24 12.11
N ALA A 15 22.74 -5.44 12.36
CA ALA A 15 23.69 -5.69 13.44
C ALA A 15 25.08 -5.08 13.18
N ASP A 16 25.50 -4.96 11.92
CA ASP A 16 26.77 -4.31 11.53
C ASP A 16 26.76 -2.76 11.66
N TRP A 17 25.64 -2.16 12.08
CA TRP A 17 25.44 -0.70 12.14
C TRP A 17 25.41 -0.09 13.55
N LEU A 18 25.73 -0.82 14.62
CA LEU A 18 25.53 -0.32 16.00
C LEU A 18 26.72 -0.61 16.95
N PRO A 19 27.30 0.43 17.60
CA PRO A 19 28.23 0.23 18.70
C PRO A 19 27.47 -0.23 19.97
N MET A 20 28.01 -1.27 20.62
CA MET A 20 27.57 -1.77 21.92
C MET A 20 27.58 -0.66 22.98
N ASP A 21 26.42 -0.32 23.54
CA ASP A 21 26.12 -0.41 24.99
C ASP A 21 24.79 0.29 25.34
N VAL A 22 23.91 -0.49 25.96
CA VAL A 22 22.53 -0.20 26.43
C VAL A 22 21.54 0.20 25.32
N ASP A 23 21.07 -0.83 24.61
CA ASP A 23 20.30 -0.73 23.38
C ASP A 23 18.83 -1.18 23.61
N ILE A 24 17.87 -0.42 23.08
CA ILE A 24 16.46 -0.85 22.99
C ILE A 24 16.36 -2.22 22.30
N TRP A 25 17.30 -2.54 21.39
CA TRP A 25 17.38 -3.84 20.73
C TRP A 25 17.93 -4.96 21.61
N ALA A 26 18.81 -4.66 22.56
CA ALA A 26 19.22 -5.64 23.57
C ALA A 26 18.03 -6.02 24.45
N TRP A 27 17.22 -5.02 24.83
CA TRP A 27 15.97 -5.25 25.54
C TRP A 27 14.93 -5.99 24.69
N VAL A 28 14.78 -5.66 23.40
CA VAL A 28 13.91 -6.40 22.46
C VAL A 28 14.35 -7.86 22.41
N GLY A 29 15.65 -8.12 22.25
CA GLY A 29 16.21 -9.47 22.23
C GLY A 29 15.99 -10.25 23.55
N ASP A 30 16.16 -9.60 24.70
CA ASP A 30 15.87 -10.20 26.01
C ASP A 30 14.37 -10.55 26.14
N THR A 31 13.51 -9.62 25.75
CA THR A 31 12.05 -9.78 25.77
C THR A 31 11.58 -10.87 24.81
N GLN A 32 12.16 -10.94 23.61
CA GLN A 32 11.87 -12.01 22.65
C GLN A 32 12.19 -13.38 23.21
N ARG A 33 13.33 -13.52 23.90
CA ARG A 33 13.71 -14.78 24.55
C ARG A 33 12.71 -15.15 25.65
N GLU A 34 12.33 -14.22 26.52
CA GLU A 34 11.34 -14.48 27.57
C GLU A 34 9.96 -14.85 26.99
N LEU A 35 9.53 -14.18 25.92
CA LEU A 35 8.27 -14.50 25.21
C LEU A 35 8.33 -15.89 24.55
N GLN A 36 9.46 -16.28 23.96
CA GLN A 36 9.64 -17.63 23.40
C GLN A 36 9.61 -18.70 24.50
N GLU A 37 10.31 -18.48 25.62
CA GLU A 37 10.35 -19.40 26.76
C GLU A 37 8.98 -19.59 27.44
N THR A 38 8.11 -18.57 27.39
CA THR A 38 6.75 -18.62 27.93
C THR A 38 5.69 -19.12 26.94
N GLY A 39 6.10 -19.56 25.74
CA GLY A 39 5.21 -20.12 24.72
C GLY A 39 4.50 -19.09 23.83
N ASN A 40 4.92 -17.83 23.88
CA ASN A 40 4.37 -16.71 23.11
C ASN A 40 5.23 -16.38 21.87
N ALA A 41 5.61 -17.38 21.08
CA ALA A 41 6.50 -17.22 19.93
C ALA A 41 6.01 -16.20 18.89
N GLY A 42 4.68 -16.11 18.68
CA GLY A 42 4.09 -15.13 17.76
C GLY A 42 4.30 -13.67 18.21
N LEU A 43 4.23 -13.39 19.52
CA LEU A 43 4.54 -12.06 20.05
C LEU A 43 6.03 -11.73 19.96
N ALA A 44 6.89 -12.73 20.18
CA ALA A 44 8.33 -12.55 20.03
C ALA A 44 8.69 -12.15 18.58
N MET A 45 8.08 -12.80 17.57
CA MET A 45 8.27 -12.42 16.16
C MET A 45 7.74 -11.01 15.88
N ALA A 46 6.52 -10.70 16.35
CA ALA A 46 5.91 -9.39 16.16
C ALA A 46 6.74 -8.23 16.75
N LEU A 47 7.49 -8.46 17.84
CA LEU A 47 8.29 -7.42 18.50
C LEU A 47 9.43 -6.87 17.63
N ALA A 48 10.04 -7.72 16.77
CA ALA A 48 11.03 -7.27 15.79
C ALA A 48 10.38 -6.78 14.49
N ASP A 49 9.25 -7.38 14.11
CA ASP A 49 8.58 -7.06 12.85
C ASP A 49 7.94 -5.67 12.88
N VAL A 50 7.20 -5.31 13.94
CA VAL A 50 6.44 -4.04 13.99
C VAL A 50 7.28 -2.78 13.70
N PRO A 51 8.49 -2.59 14.30
CA PRO A 51 9.35 -1.46 13.95
C PRO A 51 9.84 -1.49 12.50
N ALA A 52 10.21 -2.67 11.99
CA ALA A 52 10.68 -2.85 10.62
C ALA A 52 9.57 -2.49 9.62
N GLN A 53 8.36 -2.98 9.85
CA GLN A 53 7.16 -2.64 9.08
C GLN A 53 6.90 -1.13 9.02
N ALA A 54 7.12 -0.41 10.15
CA ALA A 54 6.94 1.03 10.23
C ALA A 54 8.02 1.81 9.45
N LEU A 55 9.29 1.39 9.53
CA LEU A 55 10.42 2.06 8.85
C LEU A 55 10.50 1.75 7.35
N GLU A 56 10.14 0.52 6.95
CA GLU A 56 10.18 0.09 5.55
C GLU A 56 8.92 0.48 4.76
N GLY A 57 7.98 1.21 5.38
CA GLY A 57 6.80 1.72 4.71
C GLY A 57 5.72 0.67 4.40
N ARG A 58 5.77 -0.50 5.05
CA ARG A 58 4.80 -1.59 4.90
C ARG A 58 3.54 -1.33 5.74
N TYR A 59 2.93 -0.16 5.53
CA TYR A 59 1.87 0.35 6.39
C TYR A 59 0.60 -0.49 6.39
N GLY A 60 0.24 -1.11 5.26
CA GLY A 60 -0.91 -2.01 5.19
C GLY A 60 -0.77 -3.22 6.12
N GLN A 61 0.44 -3.76 6.26
CA GLN A 61 0.74 -4.86 7.17
C GLN A 61 0.77 -4.34 8.62
N LEU A 62 1.41 -3.18 8.85
CA LEU A 62 1.46 -2.54 10.17
C LEU A 62 0.05 -2.25 10.74
N ASP A 63 -0.87 -1.72 9.93
CA ASP A 63 -2.23 -1.37 10.34
C ASP A 63 -3.07 -2.60 10.70
N VAL A 64 -2.69 -3.80 10.25
CA VAL A 64 -3.32 -5.08 10.62
C VAL A 64 -2.65 -5.71 11.84
N VAL A 65 -1.32 -5.80 11.83
CA VAL A 65 -0.55 -6.55 12.83
C VAL A 65 -0.51 -5.81 14.16
N ALA A 66 -0.27 -4.50 14.17
CA ALA A 66 -0.01 -3.77 15.41
C ALA A 66 -1.23 -3.74 16.38
N PRO A 67 -2.48 -3.51 15.93
CA PRO A 67 -3.63 -3.58 16.82
C PRO A 67 -3.83 -4.97 17.45
N ALA A 68 -3.62 -6.04 16.67
CA ALA A 68 -3.75 -7.41 17.15
C ALA A 68 -2.70 -7.75 18.21
N VAL A 69 -1.45 -7.32 17.98
CA VAL A 69 -0.34 -7.52 18.91
C VAL A 69 -0.54 -6.72 20.19
N ALA A 70 -1.01 -5.46 20.09
CA ALA A 70 -1.33 -4.64 21.25
C ALA A 70 -2.45 -5.24 22.11
N GLN A 71 -3.52 -5.75 21.48
CA GLN A 71 -4.60 -6.44 22.18
C GLN A 71 -4.11 -7.72 22.88
N HIS A 72 -3.23 -8.47 22.22
CA HIS A 72 -2.68 -9.69 22.81
C HIS A 72 -1.74 -9.38 23.99
N ALA A 73 -0.93 -8.32 23.89
CA ALA A 73 -0.10 -7.83 24.99
C ALA A 73 -0.93 -7.37 26.20
N GLU A 74 -2.04 -6.66 25.96
CA GLU A 74 -2.99 -6.27 27.00
C GLU A 74 -3.58 -7.51 27.71
N ALA A 75 -4.01 -8.52 26.96
CA ALA A 75 -4.59 -9.75 27.50
C ALA A 75 -3.60 -10.55 28.38
N LEU A 76 -2.30 -10.45 28.10
CA LEU A 76 -1.24 -11.06 28.89
C LEU A 76 -0.78 -10.20 30.08
N GLY A 77 -1.33 -8.99 30.24
CA GLY A 77 -0.92 -8.06 31.28
C GLY A 77 0.51 -7.55 31.08
N GLN A 78 0.92 -7.35 29.83
CA GLN A 78 2.25 -6.88 29.43
C GLN A 78 2.19 -5.42 28.93
N PRO A 79 2.05 -4.42 29.83
CA PRO A 79 1.77 -3.04 29.45
C PRO A 79 2.92 -2.34 28.72
N TRP A 80 4.16 -2.74 28.98
CA TRP A 80 5.37 -2.32 28.26
C TRP A 80 5.35 -2.72 26.77
N LEU A 81 4.98 -3.97 26.46
CA LEU A 81 4.85 -4.48 25.08
C LEU A 81 3.71 -3.76 24.36
N GLU A 82 2.60 -3.52 25.06
CA GLU A 82 1.48 -2.73 24.55
C GLU A 82 1.92 -1.30 24.20
N LEU A 83 2.66 -0.62 25.09
CA LEU A 83 3.19 0.73 24.83
C LEU A 83 4.11 0.74 23.61
N PHE A 84 5.04 -0.23 23.52
CA PHE A 84 5.99 -0.33 22.41
C PHE A 84 5.29 -0.49 21.05
N VAL A 85 4.32 -1.39 20.97
CA VAL A 85 3.60 -1.67 19.72
C VAL A 85 2.71 -0.49 19.32
N ARG A 86 2.00 0.12 20.28
CA ARG A 86 1.20 1.33 20.03
C ARG A 86 2.08 2.51 19.58
N TYR A 87 3.28 2.65 20.14
CA TYR A 87 4.24 3.67 19.72
C TYR A 87 4.66 3.48 18.26
N TRP A 88 5.12 2.30 17.87
CA TRP A 88 5.56 2.06 16.49
C TRP A 88 4.42 2.12 15.48
N HIS A 89 3.22 1.67 15.85
CA HIS A 89 2.03 1.88 15.02
C HIS A 89 1.77 3.37 14.79
N LEU A 90 1.84 4.17 15.86
CA LEU A 90 1.66 5.62 15.77
C LEU A 90 2.76 6.26 14.93
N ILE A 91 4.03 5.89 15.11
CA ILE A 91 5.16 6.40 14.31
C ILE A 91 4.97 6.10 12.81
N GLY A 92 4.53 4.89 12.44
CA GLY A 92 4.20 4.57 11.05
C GLY A 92 3.09 5.45 10.47
N ARG A 93 2.19 5.97 11.30
CA ARG A 93 1.10 6.88 10.91
C ARG A 93 1.54 8.35 10.87
N VAL A 94 2.32 8.83 11.83
CA VAL A 94 2.62 10.26 12.01
C VAL A 94 3.99 10.67 11.46
N GLY A 95 4.87 9.69 11.21
CA GLY A 95 6.19 9.89 10.63
C GLY A 95 6.10 10.28 9.16
N ASP A 96 6.30 9.30 8.28
CA ASP A 96 6.34 9.48 6.82
C ASP A 96 4.95 9.73 6.23
N ARG A 97 3.90 9.06 6.76
CA ARG A 97 2.49 9.30 6.39
C ARG A 97 1.95 10.66 6.85
N ALA A 98 2.63 11.36 7.75
CA ALA A 98 2.26 12.70 8.21
C ALA A 98 0.80 12.85 8.67
N ASN A 99 0.19 11.82 9.28
CA ASN A 99 -1.16 11.93 9.84
C ASN A 99 -1.21 13.00 10.94
N GLY A 100 -2.21 13.88 10.87
CA GLY A 100 -2.43 14.98 11.82
C GLY A 100 -3.59 14.68 12.75
N ALA A 101 -4.68 15.47 12.66
CA ALA A 101 -5.80 15.42 13.60
C ALA A 101 -6.41 14.00 13.77
N VAL A 102 -6.42 13.18 12.72
CA VAL A 102 -6.93 11.80 12.75
C VAL A 102 -6.14 10.87 13.68
N ALA A 103 -4.89 11.22 14.01
CA ALA A 103 -4.03 10.46 14.91
C ALA A 103 -3.86 11.14 16.28
N LEU A 104 -4.44 12.33 16.48
CA LEU A 104 -4.22 13.13 17.70
C LEU A 104 -4.75 12.43 18.95
N GLY A 105 -5.94 11.83 18.88
CA GLY A 105 -6.53 11.10 20.00
C GLY A 105 -5.65 9.91 20.45
N ASP A 106 -5.12 9.15 19.50
CA ASP A 106 -4.23 8.01 19.79
C ASP A 106 -2.89 8.48 20.37
N ALA A 107 -2.36 9.61 19.87
CA ALA A 107 -1.12 10.20 20.38
C ALA A 107 -1.27 10.72 21.82
N GLU A 108 -2.40 11.38 22.13
CA GLU A 108 -2.72 11.80 23.49
C GLU A 108 -2.89 10.60 24.42
N ALA A 109 -3.59 9.56 23.96
CA ALA A 109 -3.77 8.31 24.72
C ALA A 109 -2.43 7.62 25.01
N LEU A 110 -1.52 7.55 24.02
CA LEU A 110 -0.19 6.98 24.19
C LEU A 110 0.65 7.79 25.20
N ALA A 111 0.64 9.11 25.09
CA ALA A 111 1.37 10.00 26.00
C ALA A 111 0.85 9.92 27.45
N GLU A 112 -0.46 9.73 27.66
CA GLU A 112 -1.02 9.46 28.99
C GLU A 112 -0.69 8.05 29.48
N PHE A 113 -0.73 7.05 28.59
CA PHE A 113 -0.37 5.67 28.93
C PHE A 113 1.07 5.58 29.44
N ALA A 114 2.01 6.29 28.79
CA ALA A 114 3.41 6.34 29.17
C ALA A 114 3.67 6.92 30.57
N LYS A 115 2.69 7.60 31.20
CA LYS A 115 2.82 8.14 32.56
C LYS A 115 2.49 7.12 33.67
N ARG A 116 1.87 5.99 33.32
CA ARG A 116 1.48 4.97 34.31
C ARG A 116 2.71 4.40 35.01
N ASP A 117 2.56 4.07 36.29
CA ASP A 117 3.67 3.58 37.11
C ASP A 117 4.22 2.22 36.63
N ASP A 118 3.39 1.40 35.95
CA ASP A 118 3.76 0.08 35.42
C ASP A 118 4.51 0.10 34.08
N VAL A 119 4.67 1.28 33.45
CA VAL A 119 5.47 1.45 32.21
C VAL A 119 6.46 2.61 32.27
N ARG A 120 6.55 3.32 33.40
CA ARG A 120 7.44 4.49 33.56
C ARG A 120 8.90 4.17 33.29
N ASP A 121 9.34 2.96 33.66
CA ASP A 121 10.73 2.52 33.48
C ASP A 121 11.01 1.97 32.06
N CYS A 122 10.03 2.00 31.16
CA CYS A 122 10.23 1.63 29.75
C CYS A 122 11.14 2.66 29.07
N PRO A 123 12.24 2.23 28.40
CA PRO A 123 13.12 3.14 27.65
C PRO A 123 12.42 3.96 26.57
N ALA A 124 11.29 3.45 26.03
CA ALA A 124 10.49 4.11 25.01
C ALA A 124 9.40 5.04 25.59
N ALA A 125 9.17 5.06 26.90
CA ALA A 125 8.12 5.91 27.51
C ALA A 125 8.31 7.41 27.20
N PRO A 126 9.53 7.99 27.24
CA PRO A 126 9.75 9.37 26.82
C PRO A 126 9.41 9.63 25.34
N ALA A 127 9.57 8.63 24.46
CA ALA A 127 9.31 8.75 23.03
C ALA A 127 7.81 8.90 22.71
N ALA A 128 6.91 8.53 23.63
CA ALA A 128 5.48 8.82 23.48
C ALA A 128 5.18 10.32 23.37
N VAL A 129 5.96 11.17 24.06
CA VAL A 129 5.83 12.63 23.98
C VAL A 129 6.41 13.17 22.68
N GLU A 130 7.44 12.52 22.13
CA GLU A 130 7.94 12.81 20.79
C GLU A 130 6.85 12.55 19.73
N ALA A 131 6.21 11.38 19.77
CA ALA A 131 5.13 11.04 18.86
C ALA A 131 3.96 12.04 18.95
N LEU A 132 3.55 12.43 20.18
CA LEU A 132 2.57 13.49 20.38
C LEU A 132 3.00 14.82 19.76
N ALA A 133 4.27 15.20 19.94
CA ALA A 133 4.80 16.44 19.37
C ALA A 133 4.79 16.42 17.83
N ILE A 134 5.09 15.28 17.19
CA ILE A 134 5.01 15.09 15.74
C ILE A 134 3.56 15.22 15.26
N THR A 135 2.62 14.55 15.94
CA THR A 135 1.18 14.62 15.56
C THR A 135 0.63 16.05 15.64
N LEU A 136 0.99 16.78 16.69
CA LEU A 136 0.64 18.19 16.84
C LEU A 136 1.25 19.04 15.73
N ALA A 137 2.50 18.73 15.32
CA ALA A 137 3.17 19.39 14.20
C ALA A 137 2.45 19.18 12.87
N ASN A 138 2.10 17.93 12.58
CA ASN A 138 1.37 17.55 11.37
C ASN A 138 -0.02 18.21 11.31
N THR A 139 -0.68 18.37 12.46
CA THR A 139 -2.01 18.98 12.56
C THR A 139 -1.96 20.47 12.25
N ASP A 140 -1.27 21.25 13.10
CA ASP A 140 -1.07 22.69 12.93
C ASP A 140 0.19 23.13 13.71
N GLY A 141 1.37 22.84 13.16
CA GLY A 141 2.66 23.10 13.82
C GLY A 141 2.77 24.45 14.53
N PRO A 142 2.57 25.59 13.85
CA PRO A 142 2.58 26.90 14.49
C PRO A 142 1.49 27.08 15.56
N GLY A 143 0.27 26.61 15.30
CA GLY A 143 -0.84 26.73 16.25
C GLY A 143 -0.64 25.92 17.53
N PHE A 144 0.14 24.84 17.49
CA PHE A 144 0.46 23.99 18.64
C PHE A 144 1.89 24.16 19.17
N ALA A 145 2.68 25.11 18.64
CA ALA A 145 4.10 25.23 18.96
C ALA A 145 4.37 25.37 20.47
N GLU A 146 3.65 26.27 21.16
CA GLU A 146 3.80 26.46 22.62
C GLU A 146 3.38 25.22 23.43
N ARG A 147 2.34 24.51 22.99
CA ARG A 147 1.93 23.24 23.62
C ARG A 147 3.03 22.18 23.48
N ARG A 148 3.64 22.08 22.29
CA ARG A 148 4.75 21.17 22.02
C ARG A 148 5.98 21.52 22.88
N LEU A 149 6.37 22.79 22.93
CA LEU A 149 7.49 23.27 23.75
C LEU A 149 7.29 22.93 25.23
N ALA A 150 6.09 23.14 25.77
CA ALA A 150 5.78 22.81 27.16
C ALA A 150 5.86 21.29 27.42
N ALA A 151 5.29 20.46 26.54
CA ALA A 151 5.30 19.01 26.70
C ALA A 151 6.70 18.41 26.58
N LEU A 152 7.46 18.82 25.55
CA LEU A 152 8.83 18.35 25.31
C LEU A 152 9.78 18.83 26.41
N GLY A 153 9.69 20.10 26.83
CA GLY A 153 10.52 20.66 27.89
C GLY A 153 10.37 19.92 29.21
N ALA A 154 9.13 19.59 29.59
CA ALA A 154 8.86 18.84 30.82
C ALA A 154 9.53 17.45 30.85
N VAL A 155 9.70 16.80 29.70
CA VAL A 155 10.41 15.52 29.59
C VAL A 155 11.93 15.73 29.54
N LEU A 156 12.39 16.71 28.77
CA LEU A 156 13.81 17.04 28.61
C LEU A 156 14.48 17.52 29.91
N ASP A 157 13.71 18.02 30.88
CA ASP A 157 14.20 18.33 32.24
C ASP A 157 14.68 17.07 33.00
N GLY A 158 14.13 15.90 32.68
CA GLY A 158 14.48 14.61 33.29
C GLY A 158 15.31 13.68 32.41
N VAL A 159 15.41 13.98 31.11
CA VAL A 159 16.09 13.15 30.11
C VAL A 159 17.40 13.80 29.66
N GLY A 160 18.52 13.14 29.95
CA GLY A 160 19.86 13.56 29.56
C GLY A 160 20.36 12.92 28.25
N PRO A 161 21.53 13.33 27.74
CA PRO A 161 22.12 12.81 26.49
C PRO A 161 22.46 11.31 26.52
N ASP A 162 22.47 10.68 27.70
CA ASP A 162 22.67 9.23 27.85
C ASP A 162 21.42 8.41 27.47
N SER A 163 20.25 9.06 27.33
CA SER A 163 19.00 8.42 26.94
C SER A 163 18.87 8.33 25.42
N LEU A 164 18.36 7.19 24.93
CA LEU A 164 18.04 6.99 23.51
C LEU A 164 16.98 7.96 22.98
N ALA A 165 16.07 8.44 23.83
CA ALA A 165 15.01 9.37 23.42
C ALA A 165 15.50 10.84 23.33
N PHE A 166 16.70 11.15 23.81
CA PHE A 166 17.17 12.53 23.89
C PHE A 166 17.28 13.20 22.50
N SER A 167 17.81 12.49 21.50
CA SER A 167 18.00 13.05 20.15
C SER A 167 16.66 13.41 19.51
N GLY A 168 15.71 12.46 19.47
CA GLY A 168 14.36 12.69 18.94
C GLY A 168 13.62 13.82 19.65
N LEU A 169 13.63 13.84 20.98
CA LEU A 169 13.01 14.92 21.77
C LEU A 169 13.66 16.29 21.49
N ALA A 170 14.99 16.36 21.41
CA ALA A 170 15.70 17.60 21.09
C ALA A 170 15.37 18.09 19.67
N THR A 171 15.34 17.18 18.70
CA THR A 171 14.93 17.47 17.31
C THR A 171 13.52 18.07 17.28
N GLN A 172 12.55 17.46 17.97
CA GLN A 172 11.19 18.00 18.03
C GLN A 172 11.11 19.34 18.78
N TYR A 173 11.98 19.57 19.77
CA TYR A 173 12.02 20.85 20.50
C TYR A 173 12.53 21.98 19.60
N VAL A 174 13.58 21.72 18.80
CA VAL A 174 14.09 22.65 17.79
C VAL A 174 13.01 22.95 16.74
N ALA A 175 12.31 21.93 16.25
CA ALA A 175 11.21 22.10 15.31
C ALA A 175 10.06 22.94 15.90
N ALA A 176 9.72 22.73 17.18
CA ALA A 176 8.69 23.50 17.86
C ALA A 176 9.11 24.98 18.08
N LEU A 177 10.39 25.26 18.37
CA LEU A 177 10.91 26.63 18.44
C LEU A 177 10.82 27.33 17.07
N ARG A 178 11.12 26.62 15.99
CA ARG A 178 10.95 27.13 14.61
C ARG A 178 9.48 27.46 14.32
N ASP A 179 8.57 26.57 14.67
CA ASP A 179 7.13 26.78 14.48
C ASP A 179 6.56 27.89 15.38
N ALA A 180 7.21 28.19 16.52
CA ALA A 180 6.89 29.32 17.41
C ALA A 180 7.50 30.66 16.94
N ASP A 181 8.04 30.73 15.72
CA ASP A 181 8.74 31.92 15.18
C ASP A 181 9.94 32.37 16.02
N ARG A 182 10.69 31.41 16.60
CA ARG A 182 11.90 31.64 17.41
C ARG A 182 13.13 30.96 16.79
N PRO A 183 13.49 31.27 15.53
CA PRO A 183 14.50 30.52 14.80
C PRO A 183 15.93 30.63 15.39
N GLU A 184 16.31 31.79 15.93
CA GLU A 184 17.64 31.94 16.57
C GLU A 184 17.77 31.12 17.87
N GLU A 185 16.67 31.00 18.63
CA GLU A 185 16.66 30.13 19.80
C GLU A 185 16.70 28.65 19.40
N ALA A 186 16.05 28.29 18.28
CA ALA A 186 16.11 26.95 17.73
C ALA A 186 17.55 26.56 17.33
N VAL A 187 18.28 27.46 16.65
CA VAL A 187 19.70 27.27 16.31
C VAL A 187 20.54 27.07 17.58
N ALA A 188 20.41 27.97 18.56
CA ALA A 188 21.19 27.90 19.80
C ALA A 188 20.90 26.61 20.59
N TYR A 189 19.64 26.15 20.60
CA TYR A 189 19.26 24.91 21.26
C TYR A 189 19.84 23.68 20.54
N ALA A 190 19.79 23.64 19.21
CA ALA A 190 20.36 22.55 18.42
C ALA A 190 21.87 22.41 18.66
N GLU A 191 22.61 23.52 18.62
CA GLU A 191 24.05 23.55 18.92
C GLU A 191 24.35 23.05 20.34
N ALA A 192 23.56 23.48 21.33
CA ALA A 192 23.71 23.04 22.71
C ALA A 192 23.39 21.54 22.89
N ALA A 193 22.40 21.00 22.16
CA ALA A 193 22.06 19.58 22.18
C ALA A 193 23.20 18.72 21.59
N VAL A 194 23.77 19.13 20.46
CA VAL A 194 24.92 18.46 19.83
C VAL A 194 26.15 18.48 20.76
N ASP A 195 26.44 19.61 21.41
CA ASP A 195 27.54 19.73 22.39
C ASP A 195 27.32 18.83 23.62
N ARG A 196 26.08 18.72 24.10
CA ARG A 196 25.72 17.80 25.20
C ARG A 196 25.94 16.34 24.83
N LEU A 197 25.51 15.92 23.63
CA LEU A 197 25.75 14.57 23.12
C LEU A 197 27.24 14.28 22.99
N THR A 198 28.00 15.20 22.38
CA THR A 198 29.45 15.09 22.21
C THR A 198 30.17 14.93 23.55
N LYS A 199 29.79 15.73 24.56
CA LYS A 199 30.35 15.64 25.93
C LYS A 199 30.01 14.33 26.65
N ALA A 200 28.90 13.70 26.30
CA ALA A 200 28.51 12.38 26.78
C ALA A 200 29.16 11.23 25.98
N GLY A 201 29.99 11.54 24.98
CA GLY A 201 30.60 10.52 24.10
C GLY A 201 29.60 9.89 23.13
N ARG A 202 28.50 10.58 22.83
CA ARG A 202 27.46 10.17 21.89
C ARG A 202 27.52 11.03 20.64
N GLU A 203 27.12 10.48 19.50
CA GLU A 203 26.99 11.23 18.26
C GLU A 203 25.57 11.80 18.12
N ALA A 204 25.44 12.93 17.44
CA ALA A 204 24.15 13.49 17.06
C ALA A 204 23.55 12.71 15.88
N SER A 205 22.21 12.62 15.84
CA SER A 205 21.54 12.04 14.69
C SER A 205 21.48 13.02 13.52
N TRP A 206 21.35 12.48 12.30
CA TRP A 206 21.19 13.29 11.10
C TRP A 206 19.96 14.19 11.18
N GLU A 207 18.87 13.73 11.78
CA GLU A 207 17.61 14.44 11.96
C GLU A 207 17.78 15.71 12.81
N LEU A 208 18.57 15.65 13.88
CA LEU A 208 18.91 16.84 14.68
C LEU A 208 19.74 17.83 13.86
N GLY A 209 20.68 17.34 13.04
CA GLY A 209 21.45 18.17 12.11
C GLY A 209 20.58 18.82 11.04
N ALA A 210 19.62 18.07 10.48
CA ALA A 210 18.68 18.54 9.48
C ALA A 210 17.72 19.60 10.05
N GLU A 211 17.20 19.42 11.26
CA GLU A 211 16.38 20.44 11.93
C GLU A 211 17.19 21.69 12.30
N SER A 212 18.48 21.55 12.66
CA SER A 212 19.39 22.69 12.83
C SER A 212 19.51 23.51 11.54
N ALA A 213 19.68 22.84 10.40
CA ALA A 213 19.72 23.51 9.10
C ALA A 213 18.39 24.19 8.75
N ARG A 214 17.24 23.58 9.06
CA ARG A 214 15.93 24.22 8.90
C ARG A 214 15.78 25.45 9.78
N ALA A 215 16.29 25.42 11.01
CA ALA A 215 16.33 26.58 11.90
C ALA A 215 17.21 27.71 11.35
N LEU A 216 18.39 27.37 10.80
CA LEU A 216 19.28 28.34 10.12
C LEU A 216 18.63 28.97 8.89
N LEU A 217 17.90 28.18 8.08
CA LEU A 217 17.12 28.70 6.96
C LEU A 217 16.04 29.67 7.43
N ALA A 218 15.29 29.31 8.49
CA ALA A 218 14.26 30.17 9.07
C ALA A 218 14.85 31.47 9.67
N ALA A 219 16.09 31.43 10.18
CA ALA A 219 16.84 32.60 10.64
C ALA A 219 17.41 33.47 9.49
N GLY A 220 17.20 33.08 8.23
CA GLY A 220 17.75 33.80 7.08
C GLY A 220 19.25 33.61 6.87
N ARG A 221 19.81 32.47 7.32
CA ARG A 221 21.25 32.12 7.23
C ARG A 221 21.48 30.90 6.31
N PRO A 222 21.16 30.98 5.01
CA PRO A 222 21.18 29.82 4.12
C PRO A 222 22.58 29.25 3.83
N ASP A 223 23.64 30.08 3.82
CA ASP A 223 25.02 29.59 3.69
C ASP A 223 25.45 28.74 4.89
N ASP A 224 25.08 29.17 6.10
CA ASP A 224 25.34 28.43 7.33
C ASP A 224 24.52 27.14 7.36
N ALA A 225 23.26 27.18 6.89
CA ALA A 225 22.41 26.00 6.75
C ALA A 225 23.04 24.95 5.82
N LEU A 226 23.55 25.37 4.66
CA LEU A 226 24.22 24.47 3.72
C LEU A 226 25.48 23.84 4.35
N THR A 227 26.26 24.63 5.07
CA THR A 227 27.46 24.17 5.78
C THR A 227 27.09 23.14 6.87
N ALA A 228 26.03 23.41 7.64
CA ALA A 228 25.54 22.52 8.68
C ALA A 228 25.03 21.19 8.09
N LEU A 229 24.32 21.21 6.96
CA LEU A 229 23.86 20.00 6.27
C LEU A 229 25.03 19.13 5.80
N GLN A 230 26.02 19.75 5.15
CA GLN A 230 27.21 19.03 4.69
C GLN A 230 28.00 18.38 5.84
N ALA A 231 28.04 19.04 7.00
CA ALA A 231 28.62 18.46 8.21
C ALA A 231 27.77 17.30 8.76
N ALA A 232 26.44 17.42 8.70
CA ALA A 232 25.51 16.40 9.18
C ALA A 232 25.40 15.18 8.26
N THR A 233 25.83 15.24 6.98
CA THR A 233 25.78 14.11 6.04
C THR A 233 26.43 12.84 6.60
N GLY A 234 27.49 12.99 7.40
CA GLY A 234 28.18 11.87 8.06
C GLY A 234 27.53 11.36 9.35
N PHE A 235 26.47 12.01 9.84
CA PHE A 235 25.78 11.60 11.07
C PHE A 235 24.90 10.37 10.81
N LYS A 236 24.73 9.57 11.86
CA LYS A 236 23.87 8.40 11.82
C LYS A 236 22.39 8.84 11.75
N PRO A 237 21.58 8.33 10.81
CA PRO A 237 20.16 8.61 10.78
C PRO A 237 19.38 7.78 11.80
N ASP A 238 18.34 8.37 12.37
CA ASP A 238 17.29 7.68 13.12
C ASP A 238 16.35 6.93 12.14
N ASP A 239 16.16 7.47 10.93
CA ASP A 239 15.39 6.87 9.82
C ASP A 239 16.27 6.71 8.55
N PRO A 240 17.01 5.59 8.44
CA PRO A 240 17.95 5.38 7.34
C PRO A 240 17.29 5.29 5.96
N VAL A 241 16.05 4.78 5.90
CA VAL A 241 15.30 4.64 4.65
C VAL A 241 14.92 6.02 4.10
N ALA A 242 14.56 6.97 4.96
CA ALA A 242 14.18 8.32 4.54
C ALA A 242 15.34 9.30 4.34
N LYS A 243 16.51 9.01 4.93
CA LYS A 243 17.65 9.96 4.95
C LYS A 243 17.99 10.50 3.56
N GLY A 244 18.20 9.62 2.57
CA GLY A 244 18.65 10.01 1.24
C GLY A 244 17.72 11.02 0.55
N ARG A 245 16.41 10.74 0.56
CA ARG A 245 15.39 11.62 -0.04
C ARG A 245 15.24 12.94 0.71
N ARG A 246 15.23 12.90 2.05
CA ARG A 246 15.06 14.11 2.88
C ARG A 246 16.29 15.02 2.84
N GLU A 247 17.49 14.44 2.78
CA GLU A 247 18.75 15.18 2.62
C GLU A 247 18.81 15.88 1.27
N ALA A 248 18.54 15.16 0.19
CA ALA A 248 18.53 15.73 -1.17
C ALA A 248 17.51 16.88 -1.29
N LEU A 249 16.30 16.70 -0.75
CA LEU A 249 15.27 17.73 -0.74
C LEU A 249 15.70 18.98 0.03
N LEU A 250 16.25 18.82 1.24
CA LEU A 250 16.66 19.95 2.07
C LEU A 250 17.89 20.69 1.49
N ILE A 251 18.81 19.96 0.85
CA ILE A 251 19.90 20.54 0.06
C ILE A 251 19.35 21.36 -1.09
N SER A 252 18.40 20.80 -1.86
CA SER A 252 17.76 21.48 -3.00
C SER A 252 17.06 22.76 -2.56
N LEU A 253 16.28 22.72 -1.47
CA LEU A 253 15.64 23.89 -0.88
C LEU A 253 16.67 24.97 -0.48
N THR A 254 17.75 24.56 0.17
CA THR A 254 18.82 25.47 0.62
C THR A 254 19.52 26.14 -0.55
N LEU A 255 19.91 25.36 -1.56
CA LEU A 255 20.53 25.86 -2.79
C LEU A 255 19.59 26.78 -3.57
N GLY A 256 18.30 26.42 -3.65
CA GLY A 256 17.27 27.25 -4.27
C GLY A 256 17.12 28.60 -3.57
N THR A 257 17.15 28.60 -2.23
CA THR A 257 17.11 29.82 -1.40
C THR A 257 18.34 30.70 -1.61
N LEU A 258 19.52 30.11 -1.88
CA LEU A 258 20.75 30.81 -2.25
C LEU A 258 20.75 31.34 -3.70
N GLY A 259 19.74 30.99 -4.51
CA GLY A 259 19.71 31.29 -5.94
C GLY A 259 20.66 30.44 -6.79
N ARG A 260 21.21 29.34 -6.23
CA ARG A 260 22.05 28.36 -6.95
C ARG A 260 21.19 27.36 -7.71
N VAL A 261 20.40 27.90 -8.65
CA VAL A 261 19.30 27.21 -9.33
C VAL A 261 19.71 25.86 -9.94
N GLN A 262 20.81 25.81 -10.69
CA GLN A 262 21.22 24.59 -11.39
C GLN A 262 21.54 23.47 -10.41
N GLU A 263 22.28 23.77 -9.35
CA GLU A 263 22.65 22.79 -8.32
C GLU A 263 21.42 22.37 -7.50
N ALA A 264 20.48 23.28 -7.29
CA ALA A 264 19.21 22.96 -6.64
C ALA A 264 18.36 21.99 -7.47
N VAL A 265 18.30 22.17 -8.80
CA VAL A 265 17.61 21.23 -9.71
C VAL A 265 18.30 19.88 -9.70
N GLU A 266 19.63 19.84 -9.76
CA GLU A 266 20.39 18.58 -9.71
C GLU A 266 20.21 17.82 -8.39
N ALA A 267 19.96 18.52 -7.28
CA ALA A 267 19.71 17.93 -5.98
C ALA A 267 18.23 17.58 -5.72
N LEU A 268 17.27 18.12 -6.50
CA LEU A 268 15.85 17.93 -6.24
C LEU A 268 15.47 16.46 -6.50
N PRO A 269 14.87 15.76 -5.52
CA PRO A 269 14.35 14.42 -5.77
C PRO A 269 13.23 14.43 -6.81
N ASP A 270 13.26 13.43 -7.69
CA ASP A 270 12.22 13.19 -8.68
C ASP A 270 10.87 12.85 -8.04
N LEU A 271 9.80 13.02 -8.81
CA LEU A 271 8.42 12.80 -8.34
C LEU A 271 8.14 11.36 -7.94
N ASP A 272 8.81 10.36 -8.52
CA ASP A 272 8.72 8.96 -8.14
C ASP A 272 9.37 8.68 -6.78
N VAL A 273 10.41 9.43 -6.42
CA VAL A 273 11.11 9.31 -5.12
C VAL A 273 10.32 9.93 -3.98
N VAL A 274 9.59 11.03 -4.21
CA VAL A 274 8.73 11.68 -3.18
C VAL A 274 7.27 11.29 -3.28
N GLY A 275 6.92 10.56 -4.33
CA GLY A 275 5.56 10.28 -4.78
C GLY A 275 4.67 9.66 -3.71
N ASP A 276 5.23 8.83 -2.85
CA ASP A 276 4.48 8.07 -1.83
C ASP A 276 4.76 8.53 -0.40
N HIS A 277 5.43 9.68 -0.22
CA HIS A 277 5.88 10.18 1.08
C HIS A 277 5.23 11.54 1.39
N PRO A 278 4.08 11.54 2.10
CA PRO A 278 3.30 12.75 2.39
C PRO A 278 4.12 13.85 3.09
N ARG A 279 4.99 13.49 4.03
CA ARG A 279 5.74 14.44 4.88
C ARG A 279 6.58 15.44 4.08
N GLU A 280 7.03 15.06 2.89
CA GLU A 280 7.96 15.81 2.05
C GLU A 280 7.25 16.86 1.18
N TRP A 281 5.94 16.74 0.96
CA TRP A 281 5.23 17.51 -0.07
C TRP A 281 5.22 19.03 0.13
N VAL A 282 5.12 19.51 1.38
CA VAL A 282 5.14 20.95 1.65
C VAL A 282 6.52 21.54 1.32
N GLU A 283 7.59 20.86 1.75
CA GLU A 283 8.97 21.29 1.51
C GLU A 283 9.33 21.17 0.02
N TRP A 284 8.94 20.07 -0.63
CA TRP A 284 9.14 19.85 -2.06
C TRP A 284 8.40 20.89 -2.91
N THR A 285 7.14 21.19 -2.61
CA THR A 285 6.36 22.20 -3.36
C THR A 285 6.94 23.60 -3.19
N ARG A 286 7.47 23.93 -2.01
CA ARG A 286 8.19 25.18 -1.78
C ARG A 286 9.44 25.27 -2.65
N THR A 287 10.23 24.21 -2.73
CA THR A 287 11.41 24.14 -3.59
C THR A 287 11.04 24.29 -5.06
N VAL A 288 10.02 23.57 -5.54
CA VAL A 288 9.53 23.70 -6.92
C VAL A 288 9.05 25.11 -7.22
N SER A 289 8.40 25.79 -6.28
CA SER A 289 7.96 27.18 -6.46
C SER A 289 9.14 28.15 -6.67
N LEU A 290 10.26 27.93 -5.95
CA LEU A 290 11.50 28.70 -6.16
C LEU A 290 12.12 28.41 -7.53
N LEU A 291 12.20 27.14 -7.92
CA LEU A 291 12.89 26.71 -9.14
C LEU A 291 12.07 27.02 -10.41
N PHE A 292 10.75 26.91 -10.37
CA PHE A 292 9.89 27.30 -11.49
C PHE A 292 10.07 28.80 -11.85
N THR A 293 10.21 29.68 -10.85
CA THR A 293 10.39 31.12 -11.10
C THR A 293 11.65 31.42 -11.93
N SER A 294 12.64 30.52 -11.92
CA SER A 294 13.85 30.62 -12.74
C SER A 294 13.72 29.99 -14.14
N GLY A 295 12.60 29.33 -14.43
CA GLY A 295 12.35 28.59 -15.67
C GLY A 295 13.04 27.21 -15.75
N ALA A 296 13.59 26.73 -14.63
CA ALA A 296 14.38 25.49 -14.61
C ALA A 296 13.53 24.22 -14.47
N ILE A 297 12.28 24.34 -13.99
CA ILE A 297 11.30 23.25 -13.88
C ILE A 297 10.02 23.65 -14.60
N ALA A 298 9.39 22.70 -15.30
CA ALA A 298 8.12 22.90 -15.97
C ALA A 298 6.95 22.98 -14.97
N ASN A 299 6.14 24.02 -15.07
CA ASN A 299 4.89 24.16 -14.32
C ASN A 299 3.72 23.77 -15.24
N THR A 300 3.21 22.56 -15.03
CA THR A 300 2.20 21.93 -15.90
C THR A 300 0.90 21.64 -15.13
N TRP A 301 -0.18 21.35 -15.87
CA TRP A 301 -1.45 20.93 -15.25
C TRP A 301 -1.32 19.57 -14.54
N GLN A 302 -0.40 18.69 -14.98
CA GLN A 302 -0.13 17.41 -14.33
C GLN A 302 0.39 17.63 -12.91
N LEU A 303 1.34 18.55 -12.75
CA LEU A 303 1.82 18.97 -11.44
C LEU A 303 0.68 19.55 -10.60
N GLY A 304 -0.16 20.41 -11.18
CA GLY A 304 -1.34 20.96 -10.51
C GLY A 304 -2.31 19.87 -10.01
N ARG A 305 -2.54 18.82 -10.80
CA ARG A 305 -3.35 17.66 -10.41
C ARG A 305 -2.72 16.88 -9.25
N ILE A 306 -1.41 16.63 -9.30
CA ILE A 306 -0.69 15.93 -8.22
C ILE A 306 -0.78 16.73 -6.92
N LEU A 307 -0.52 18.05 -6.96
CA LEU A 307 -0.67 18.89 -5.77
C LEU A 307 -2.11 18.88 -5.23
N ARG A 308 -3.11 18.86 -6.11
CA ARG A 308 -4.51 18.73 -5.71
C ARG A 308 -4.79 17.41 -4.98
N GLN A 309 -4.21 16.30 -5.42
CA GLN A 309 -4.31 15.00 -4.74
C GLN A 309 -3.75 15.08 -3.32
N TRP A 310 -2.59 15.72 -3.13
CA TRP A 310 -1.99 15.90 -1.81
C TRP A 310 -2.77 16.84 -0.90
N ILE A 311 -3.39 17.90 -1.44
CA ILE A 311 -4.30 18.75 -0.67
C ILE A 311 -5.48 17.93 -0.13
N ILE A 312 -6.05 17.03 -0.93
CA ILE A 312 -7.13 16.12 -0.51
C ILE A 312 -6.65 15.12 0.55
N TYR A 313 -5.43 14.59 0.39
CA TYR A 313 -4.80 13.71 1.37
C TYR A 313 -4.73 14.38 2.73
N PHE A 314 -4.16 15.59 2.80
CA PHE A 314 -4.02 16.32 4.06
C PHE A 314 -5.36 16.79 4.64
N GLU A 315 -6.35 17.09 3.80
CA GLU A 315 -7.72 17.30 4.25
C GLU A 315 -8.28 16.07 4.97
N THR A 316 -8.09 14.88 4.38
CA THR A 316 -8.56 13.60 4.94
C THR A 316 -7.82 13.21 6.21
N MET A 317 -6.49 13.38 6.22
CA MET A 317 -5.63 12.97 7.34
C MET A 317 -5.51 14.04 8.43
N GLY A 318 -6.22 15.16 8.33
CA GLY A 318 -6.22 16.22 9.34
C GLY A 318 -4.90 17.00 9.42
N GLY A 319 -4.16 17.11 8.32
CA GLY A 319 -2.98 17.93 8.18
C GLY A 319 -3.32 19.36 7.77
N HIS A 320 -4.03 20.09 8.64
CA HIS A 320 -4.65 21.38 8.30
C HIS A 320 -3.65 22.42 7.80
N ARG A 321 -2.48 22.51 8.43
CA ARG A 321 -1.41 23.43 8.00
C ARG A 321 -0.84 23.05 6.63
N ALA A 322 -0.55 21.78 6.40
CA ALA A 322 -0.01 21.31 5.13
C ALA A 322 -1.01 21.52 3.98
N ARG A 323 -2.30 21.22 4.21
CA ARG A 323 -3.40 21.52 3.30
C ARG A 323 -3.41 22.99 2.88
N PHE A 324 -3.30 23.90 3.86
CA PHE A 324 -3.29 25.34 3.62
C PHE A 324 -2.07 25.78 2.79
N GLU A 325 -0.86 25.37 3.19
CA GLU A 325 0.38 25.77 2.53
C GLU A 325 0.46 25.24 1.09
N LEU A 326 0.05 24.00 0.86
CA LEU A 326 -0.02 23.42 -0.48
C LEU A 326 -1.08 24.12 -1.34
N ALA A 327 -2.24 24.45 -0.80
CA ALA A 327 -3.28 25.18 -1.55
C ALA A 327 -2.78 26.55 -2.03
N LEU A 328 -2.07 27.30 -1.18
CA LEU A 328 -1.47 28.57 -1.59
C LEU A 328 -0.37 28.39 -2.64
N ALA A 329 0.57 27.49 -2.42
CA ALA A 329 1.68 27.28 -3.36
C ALA A 329 1.16 26.78 -4.73
N ALA A 330 0.26 25.81 -4.73
CA ALA A 330 -0.41 25.34 -5.94
C ALA A 330 -1.21 26.46 -6.63
N GLY A 331 -1.85 27.34 -5.85
CA GLY A 331 -2.58 28.49 -6.36
C GLY A 331 -1.67 29.48 -7.10
N HIS A 332 -0.52 29.83 -6.52
CA HIS A 332 0.45 30.70 -7.17
C HIS A 332 1.04 30.06 -8.43
N LEU A 333 1.31 28.74 -8.40
CA LEU A 333 1.70 28.01 -9.61
C LEU A 333 0.60 28.04 -10.67
N ALA A 334 -0.67 27.92 -10.29
CA ALA A 334 -1.81 28.02 -11.21
C ALA A 334 -1.90 29.41 -11.85
N VAL A 335 -1.77 30.49 -11.07
CA VAL A 335 -1.68 31.87 -11.58
C VAL A 335 -0.58 31.98 -12.62
N ALA A 336 0.62 31.47 -12.31
CA ALA A 336 1.78 31.59 -13.19
C ALA A 336 1.65 30.85 -14.54
N ARG A 337 0.84 29.77 -14.60
CA ARG A 337 0.51 29.07 -15.85
C ARG A 337 -0.84 29.48 -16.46
N GLN A 338 -1.45 30.55 -15.96
CA GLN A 338 -2.75 31.09 -16.40
C GLN A 338 -3.98 30.20 -16.11
N GLY A 339 -3.90 29.31 -15.12
CA GLY A 339 -5.01 28.50 -14.61
C GLY A 339 -5.91 29.27 -13.62
N VAL A 340 -6.55 30.34 -14.08
CA VAL A 340 -7.25 31.33 -13.21
C VAL A 340 -8.37 30.72 -12.37
N TRP A 341 -9.24 29.89 -12.97
CA TRP A 341 -10.32 29.23 -12.23
C TRP A 341 -9.77 28.35 -11.10
N GLN A 342 -8.66 27.66 -11.35
CA GLN A 342 -8.05 26.77 -10.37
C GLN A 342 -7.43 27.56 -9.22
N ALA A 343 -6.72 28.66 -9.53
CA ALA A 343 -6.19 29.57 -8.53
C ALA A 343 -7.28 30.10 -7.59
N ARG A 344 -8.45 30.47 -8.12
CA ARG A 344 -9.60 30.92 -7.32
C ARG A 344 -10.15 29.82 -6.41
N LEU A 345 -10.29 28.59 -6.92
CA LEU A 345 -10.73 27.46 -6.11
C LEU A 345 -9.71 27.10 -5.02
N LEU A 346 -8.41 27.13 -5.32
CA LEU A 346 -7.35 26.87 -4.35
C LEU A 346 -7.31 27.96 -3.27
N ALA A 347 -7.56 29.22 -3.62
CA ALA A 347 -7.73 30.30 -2.64
C ALA A 347 -8.95 30.06 -1.73
N ALA A 348 -10.07 29.58 -2.28
CA ALA A 348 -11.25 29.21 -1.48
C ALA A 348 -10.98 28.00 -0.56
N GLN A 349 -10.18 27.02 -1.02
CA GLN A 349 -9.77 25.87 -0.20
C GLN A 349 -8.83 26.29 0.94
N ALA A 350 -7.88 27.19 0.67
CA ALA A 350 -7.03 27.78 1.70
C ALA A 350 -7.87 28.55 2.74
N GLU A 351 -8.88 29.30 2.29
CA GLU A 351 -9.80 29.99 3.21
C GLU A 351 -10.63 29.01 4.05
N ALA A 352 -11.14 27.92 3.46
CA ALA A 352 -11.87 26.90 4.20
C ALA A 352 -11.01 26.23 5.28
N ALA A 353 -9.71 26.03 5.01
CA ALA A 353 -8.78 25.46 5.98
C ALA A 353 -8.54 26.36 7.21
N LEU A 354 -8.81 27.67 7.14
CA LEU A 354 -8.61 28.58 8.28
C LEU A 354 -9.46 28.20 9.50
N GLY A 355 -10.63 27.59 9.30
CA GLY A 355 -11.52 27.18 10.38
C GLY A 355 -10.95 26.07 11.26
N ASP A 356 -10.01 25.29 10.73
CA ASP A 356 -9.38 24.17 11.43
C ASP A 356 -8.03 24.54 12.07
N LEU A 357 -7.50 25.73 11.78
CA LEU A 357 -6.21 26.20 12.28
C LEU A 357 -6.36 26.93 13.62
N SER A 358 -5.45 26.64 14.55
CA SER A 358 -5.38 27.33 15.84
C SER A 358 -4.65 28.68 15.74
N GLY A 359 -3.70 28.81 14.80
CA GLY A 359 -2.97 30.05 14.52
C GLY A 359 -3.21 30.57 13.11
N THR A 360 -3.91 31.70 12.95
CA THR A 360 -4.30 32.27 11.64
C THR A 360 -3.70 33.64 11.33
N GLU A 361 -2.80 34.15 12.14
CA GLU A 361 -2.16 35.45 11.92
C GLU A 361 -1.41 35.49 10.57
N GLY A 362 -1.68 36.52 9.76
CA GLY A 362 -1.07 36.70 8.44
C GLY A 362 -1.60 35.79 7.32
N LEU A 363 -2.41 34.77 7.64
CA LEU A 363 -2.91 33.81 6.66
C LEU A 363 -4.01 34.38 5.74
N PRO A 364 -5.01 35.14 6.25
CA PRO A 364 -6.00 35.79 5.40
C PRO A 364 -5.38 36.74 4.37
N GLU A 365 -4.32 37.45 4.74
CA GLU A 365 -3.59 38.37 3.86
C GLU A 365 -2.95 37.61 2.69
N ARG A 366 -2.35 36.44 2.95
CA ARG A 366 -1.78 35.57 1.90
C ARG A 366 -2.85 35.04 0.95
N ILE A 367 -4.03 34.69 1.45
CA ILE A 367 -5.17 34.30 0.60
C ILE A 367 -5.63 35.49 -0.26
N ALA A 368 -5.72 36.69 0.33
CA ALA A 368 -6.11 37.89 -0.39
C ALA A 368 -5.11 38.24 -1.50
N GLU A 369 -3.81 38.06 -1.26
CA GLU A 369 -2.75 38.21 -2.26
C GLU A 369 -2.94 37.23 -3.43
N LEU A 370 -3.18 35.94 -3.16
CA LEU A 370 -3.45 34.95 -4.20
C LEU A 370 -4.70 35.31 -5.02
N ARG A 371 -5.77 35.77 -4.38
CA ARG A 371 -7.00 36.21 -5.06
C ARG A 371 -6.73 37.40 -5.98
N ALA A 372 -6.04 38.42 -5.47
CA ALA A 372 -5.66 39.58 -6.26
C ALA A 372 -4.81 39.19 -7.48
N ALA A 373 -3.82 38.31 -7.28
CA ALA A 373 -2.99 37.81 -8.37
C ALA A 373 -3.81 37.04 -9.42
N ALA A 374 -4.78 36.23 -9.01
CA ALA A 374 -5.66 35.53 -9.94
C ALA A 374 -6.55 36.49 -10.75
N ASP A 375 -7.03 37.57 -10.14
CA ASP A 375 -7.89 38.57 -10.81
C ASP A 375 -7.12 39.48 -11.79
N GLU A 376 -5.81 39.61 -11.63
CA GLU A 376 -4.94 40.34 -12.58
C GLU A 376 -4.60 39.54 -13.84
N VAL A 377 -4.71 38.20 -13.80
CA VAL A 377 -4.39 37.35 -14.95
C VAL A 377 -5.53 37.36 -15.97
N SER A 378 -5.18 37.66 -17.23
CA SER A 378 -6.11 37.53 -18.35
C SER A 378 -6.24 36.06 -18.79
N GLU A 379 -7.47 35.56 -18.82
CA GLU A 379 -7.78 34.22 -19.30
C GLU A 379 -7.55 34.08 -20.80
N VAL A 380 -7.09 32.90 -21.22
CA VAL A 380 -6.89 32.57 -22.63
C VAL A 380 -8.25 32.37 -23.30
N PRO A 381 -8.53 33.04 -24.45
CA PRO A 381 -9.81 32.89 -25.13
C PRO A 381 -10.03 31.45 -25.61
N ALA A 382 -11.29 31.04 -25.66
CA ALA A 382 -11.68 29.72 -26.16
C ALA A 382 -11.24 29.50 -27.61
N PRO A 383 -10.93 28.25 -28.02
CA PRO A 383 -10.40 27.93 -29.35
C PRO A 383 -11.43 28.11 -30.49
N GLY A 384 -12.68 28.40 -30.16
CA GLY A 384 -13.77 28.60 -31.13
C GLY A 384 -15.07 29.10 -30.48
N PRO A 385 -16.15 29.24 -31.27
CA PRO A 385 -17.47 29.61 -30.76
C PRO A 385 -18.09 28.49 -29.93
N GLN A 386 -19.08 28.86 -29.08
CA GLN A 386 -19.74 27.96 -28.12
C GLN A 386 -20.27 26.67 -28.75
N ASP A 387 -20.96 26.78 -29.90
CA ASP A 387 -21.61 25.68 -30.62
C ASP A 387 -20.63 24.65 -31.20
N ARG A 388 -19.32 24.95 -31.15
CA ARG A 388 -18.24 24.07 -31.63
C ARG A 388 -17.35 23.55 -30.50
N LEU A 389 -17.55 23.99 -29.25
CA LEU A 389 -16.64 23.64 -28.16
C LEU A 389 -16.60 22.15 -27.87
N VAL A 390 -17.74 21.46 -27.91
CA VAL A 390 -17.79 19.99 -27.70
C VAL A 390 -17.05 19.25 -28.81
N GLU A 391 -17.29 19.61 -30.07
CA GLU A 391 -16.59 19.01 -31.21
C GLU A 391 -15.08 19.24 -31.14
N LEU A 392 -14.66 20.46 -30.76
CA LEU A 392 -13.25 20.82 -30.61
C LEU A 392 -12.58 20.08 -29.44
N PHE A 393 -13.32 19.81 -28.36
CA PHE A 393 -12.84 19.01 -27.23
C PHE A 393 -12.68 17.55 -27.64
N ASP A 394 -13.70 16.97 -28.27
CA ASP A 394 -13.70 15.56 -28.69
C ASP A 394 -12.62 15.30 -29.78
N ALA A 395 -12.25 16.34 -30.54
CA ALA A 395 -11.16 16.29 -31.53
C ALA A 395 -9.76 16.60 -30.97
N ALA A 396 -9.65 17.07 -29.74
CA ALA A 396 -8.35 17.41 -29.13
C ALA A 396 -7.59 16.11 -28.78
N ASP A 397 -6.33 16.01 -29.20
CA ASP A 397 -5.46 14.87 -28.90
C ASP A 397 -4.57 15.15 -27.67
N GLY A 398 -3.93 14.11 -27.13
CA GLY A 398 -3.10 14.22 -25.92
C GLY A 398 -1.89 15.17 -26.05
N SER A 399 -1.53 15.63 -27.25
CA SER A 399 -0.46 16.61 -27.47
C SER A 399 -0.95 18.06 -27.45
N THR A 400 -2.25 18.28 -27.66
CA THR A 400 -2.90 19.61 -27.76
C THR A 400 -3.96 19.85 -26.69
N ALA A 401 -4.43 18.80 -26.01
CA ALA A 401 -5.43 18.87 -24.96
C ALA A 401 -4.81 19.34 -23.63
N ASP A 402 -5.10 20.58 -23.26
CA ASP A 402 -4.86 21.10 -21.92
C ASP A 402 -6.19 21.02 -21.12
N PRO A 403 -6.39 20.02 -20.26
CA PRO A 403 -7.62 19.84 -19.50
C PRO A 403 -7.91 21.04 -18.59
N GLU A 404 -6.88 21.73 -18.07
CA GLU A 404 -7.06 22.91 -17.22
C GLU A 404 -7.70 24.05 -18.02
N ARG A 405 -7.30 24.24 -19.28
CA ARG A 405 -7.94 25.23 -20.16
C ARG A 405 -9.37 24.86 -20.53
N TRP A 406 -9.61 23.59 -20.83
CA TRP A 406 -10.94 23.09 -21.18
C TRP A 406 -11.96 23.32 -20.07
N VAL A 407 -11.58 23.13 -18.80
CA VAL A 407 -12.43 23.51 -17.67
C VAL A 407 -12.81 24.98 -17.73
N GLY A 408 -11.83 25.87 -17.90
CA GLY A 408 -12.08 27.31 -17.99
C GLY A 408 -13.01 27.69 -19.14
N TRP A 409 -12.83 27.10 -20.32
CA TRP A 409 -13.66 27.39 -21.49
C TRP A 409 -15.10 26.86 -21.39
N PHE A 410 -15.30 25.74 -20.68
CA PHE A 410 -16.64 25.20 -20.44
C PHE A 410 -17.37 25.89 -19.29
N TRP A 411 -16.65 26.47 -18.33
CA TRP A 411 -17.23 27.05 -17.11
C TRP A 411 -18.41 28.00 -17.35
N PRO A 412 -18.39 28.93 -18.33
CA PRO A 412 -19.50 29.86 -18.55
C PRO A 412 -20.80 29.23 -19.02
N TYR A 413 -20.76 27.98 -19.49
CA TYR A 413 -21.91 27.26 -20.07
C TYR A 413 -22.30 26.02 -19.25
N ALA A 414 -21.51 25.69 -18.23
CA ALA A 414 -21.75 24.56 -17.35
C ALA A 414 -23.02 24.80 -16.51
N GLY A 415 -23.90 23.80 -16.48
CA GLY A 415 -25.23 23.90 -15.86
C GLY A 415 -26.33 24.46 -16.76
N GLU A 416 -26.02 24.79 -18.03
CA GLU A 416 -27.02 25.21 -19.02
C GLU A 416 -27.11 24.22 -20.19
N ASP A 417 -25.96 23.82 -20.73
CA ASP A 417 -25.86 22.85 -21.84
C ASP A 417 -25.42 21.48 -21.31
N LEU A 418 -26.23 20.45 -21.53
CA LEU A 418 -26.00 19.10 -20.99
C LEU A 418 -24.68 18.49 -21.47
N GLU A 419 -24.38 18.61 -22.76
CA GLU A 419 -23.18 17.98 -23.35
C GLU A 419 -21.90 18.69 -22.87
N ILE A 420 -21.92 20.03 -22.81
CA ILE A 420 -20.81 20.80 -22.22
C ILE A 420 -20.66 20.46 -20.74
N THR A 421 -21.76 20.40 -19.99
CA THR A 421 -21.73 20.12 -18.55
C THR A 421 -21.15 18.74 -18.27
N ARG A 422 -21.47 17.74 -19.11
CA ARG A 422 -20.87 16.40 -19.02
C ARG A 422 -19.35 16.43 -19.20
N ARG A 423 -18.84 17.07 -20.26
CA ARG A 423 -17.38 17.19 -20.49
C ARG A 423 -16.70 17.99 -19.39
N HIS A 424 -17.36 19.03 -18.90
CA HIS A 424 -16.86 19.86 -17.81
C HIS A 424 -16.71 19.04 -16.52
N ALA A 425 -17.75 18.29 -16.12
CA ALA A 425 -17.72 17.44 -14.93
C ALA A 425 -16.66 16.35 -15.03
N THR A 426 -16.53 15.67 -16.18
CA THR A 426 -15.47 14.67 -16.41
C THR A 426 -14.08 15.29 -16.27
N THR A 427 -13.87 16.46 -16.87
CA THR A 427 -12.56 17.12 -16.87
C THR A 427 -12.19 17.66 -15.47
N LEU A 428 -13.17 18.18 -14.73
CA LEU A 428 -13.01 18.52 -13.31
C LEU A 428 -12.62 17.28 -12.49
N GLY A 429 -13.32 16.16 -12.68
CA GLY A 429 -13.00 14.88 -12.03
C GLY A 429 -11.56 14.45 -12.33
N PHE A 430 -11.17 14.48 -13.60
CA PHE A 430 -9.81 14.16 -14.05
C PHE A 430 -8.74 15.04 -13.39
N LEU A 431 -9.04 16.31 -13.07
CA LEU A 431 -8.12 17.23 -12.41
C LEU A 431 -8.19 17.21 -10.86
N GLY A 432 -8.97 16.30 -10.26
CA GLY A 432 -9.11 16.18 -8.80
C GLY A 432 -10.18 17.09 -8.17
N TYR A 433 -11.17 17.50 -8.96
CA TYR A 433 -12.33 18.31 -8.54
C TYR A 433 -13.66 17.57 -8.77
N ALA A 434 -13.67 16.25 -8.61
CA ALA A 434 -14.85 15.40 -8.81
C ALA A 434 -16.10 15.87 -8.02
N PRO A 435 -16.01 16.26 -6.73
CA PRO A 435 -17.18 16.75 -6.00
C PRO A 435 -17.82 17.99 -6.64
N LEU A 436 -17.01 18.90 -7.19
CA LEU A 436 -17.51 20.09 -7.87
C LEU A 436 -18.17 19.75 -9.21
N GLY A 437 -17.58 18.83 -9.97
CA GLY A 437 -18.20 18.30 -11.18
C GLY A 437 -19.54 17.62 -10.91
N ALA A 438 -19.61 16.81 -9.85
CA ALA A 438 -20.82 16.15 -9.39
C ALA A 438 -21.90 17.14 -8.93
N ASP A 439 -21.52 18.20 -8.21
CA ASP A 439 -22.44 19.26 -7.79
C ASP A 439 -23.05 20.00 -9.00
N ILE A 440 -22.22 20.38 -9.97
CA ILE A 440 -22.66 21.08 -11.19
C ILE A 440 -23.58 20.18 -12.03
N TYR A 441 -23.17 18.94 -12.29
CA TYR A 441 -23.94 17.99 -13.10
C TYR A 441 -25.23 17.55 -12.41
N GLY A 442 -25.14 17.28 -11.11
CA GLY A 442 -26.28 16.90 -10.27
C GLY A 442 -27.33 18.00 -10.20
N LYS A 443 -26.92 19.26 -10.04
CA LYS A 443 -27.85 20.40 -10.05
C LYS A 443 -28.66 20.46 -11.36
N LEU A 444 -27.99 20.34 -12.51
CA LEU A 444 -28.63 20.37 -13.82
C LEU A 444 -29.71 19.27 -13.95
N LEU A 445 -29.40 18.04 -13.52
CA LEU A 445 -30.32 16.91 -13.69
C LEU A 445 -31.39 16.80 -12.60
N THR A 446 -31.15 17.36 -11.41
CA THR A 446 -32.01 17.12 -10.24
C THR A 446 -32.74 18.36 -9.72
N GLU A 447 -32.10 19.53 -9.71
CA GLU A 447 -32.69 20.77 -9.20
C GLU A 447 -33.33 21.57 -10.33
N ASP A 448 -32.59 21.75 -11.43
CA ASP A 448 -33.03 22.49 -12.61
C ASP A 448 -33.83 21.60 -13.59
N GLY A 449 -33.74 20.27 -13.42
CA GLY A 449 -34.41 19.25 -14.21
C GLY A 449 -35.21 18.24 -13.38
N ASP A 450 -35.83 17.28 -14.07
CA ASP A 450 -36.46 16.11 -13.44
C ASP A 450 -35.62 14.86 -13.73
N PRO A 451 -34.99 14.24 -12.70
CA PRO A 451 -34.12 13.09 -12.92
C PRO A 451 -34.89 11.87 -13.45
N ALA A 452 -36.21 11.79 -13.24
CA ALA A 452 -37.04 10.74 -13.83
C ALA A 452 -37.22 10.87 -15.36
N GLN A 453 -36.88 12.03 -15.94
CA GLN A 453 -36.90 12.28 -17.39
C GLN A 453 -35.49 12.25 -18.01
N ALA A 454 -34.43 12.13 -17.20
CA ALA A 454 -33.07 12.03 -17.68
C ALA A 454 -32.81 10.67 -18.35
N SER A 455 -31.80 10.60 -19.23
CA SER A 455 -31.43 9.32 -19.84
C SER A 455 -30.82 8.37 -18.81
N ALA A 456 -30.93 7.06 -19.04
CA ALA A 456 -30.32 6.06 -18.17
C ALA A 456 -28.79 6.23 -18.09
N GLU A 457 -28.15 6.68 -19.17
CA GLU A 457 -26.72 6.99 -19.23
C GLU A 457 -26.37 8.17 -18.32
N ASP A 458 -27.18 9.23 -18.32
CA ASP A 458 -26.99 10.40 -17.46
C ASP A 458 -27.11 10.08 -15.98
N ILE A 459 -28.09 9.24 -15.63
CA ILE A 459 -28.28 8.76 -14.26
C ILE A 459 -27.13 7.87 -13.84
N ALA A 460 -26.67 6.96 -14.70
CA ALA A 460 -25.50 6.12 -14.42
C ALA A 460 -24.24 6.97 -14.19
N TYR A 461 -23.99 7.93 -15.08
CA TYR A 461 -22.85 8.83 -14.98
C TYR A 461 -22.89 9.71 -13.73
N LEU A 462 -24.04 10.32 -13.41
CA LEU A 462 -24.20 11.09 -12.16
C LEU A 462 -24.00 10.20 -10.93
N THR A 463 -24.51 8.97 -10.96
CA THR A 463 -24.33 8.01 -9.87
C THR A 463 -22.85 7.71 -9.63
N SER A 464 -22.09 7.43 -10.68
CA SER A 464 -20.63 7.23 -10.60
C SER A 464 -19.92 8.45 -10.03
N LEU A 465 -20.23 9.67 -10.53
CA LEU A 465 -19.64 10.91 -10.00
C LEU A 465 -19.90 11.11 -8.50
N LEU A 466 -21.12 10.82 -8.04
CA LEU A 466 -21.49 10.95 -6.63
C LEU A 466 -20.81 9.90 -5.74
N ILE A 467 -20.68 8.66 -6.22
CA ILE A 467 -19.95 7.58 -5.53
C ILE A 467 -18.47 7.94 -5.39
N ASP A 468 -17.84 8.36 -6.48
CA ASP A 468 -16.43 8.77 -6.51
C ASP A 468 -16.17 9.99 -5.62
N ALA A 469 -17.15 10.89 -5.51
CA ALA A 469 -17.12 12.04 -4.61
C ALA A 469 -17.46 11.72 -3.14
N GLY A 470 -17.79 10.46 -2.81
CA GLY A 470 -18.16 10.05 -1.45
C GLY A 470 -19.51 10.59 -0.96
N ARG A 471 -20.44 10.90 -1.88
CA ARG A 471 -21.75 11.52 -1.59
C ARG A 471 -22.87 10.48 -1.60
N ASP A 472 -22.73 9.45 -0.76
CA ASP A 472 -23.66 8.32 -0.68
C ASP A 472 -25.09 8.77 -0.37
N ASP A 473 -25.25 9.76 0.51
CA ASP A 473 -26.52 10.40 0.86
C ASP A 473 -27.25 10.98 -0.35
N ARG A 474 -26.49 11.55 -1.29
CA ARG A 474 -27.06 12.10 -2.53
C ARG A 474 -27.40 11.02 -3.54
N VAL A 475 -26.68 9.90 -3.56
CA VAL A 475 -27.06 8.74 -4.39
C VAL A 475 -28.39 8.16 -3.91
N GLU A 476 -28.57 8.01 -2.60
CA GLU A 476 -29.84 7.55 -2.02
C GLU A 476 -30.98 8.53 -2.32
N SER A 477 -30.74 9.85 -2.18
CA SER A 477 -31.72 10.88 -2.52
C SER A 477 -32.05 10.91 -4.01
N LEU A 478 -31.08 10.60 -4.88
CA LEU A 478 -31.31 10.48 -6.33
C LEU A 478 -32.21 9.26 -6.60
N ALA A 479 -31.86 8.09 -6.07
CA ALA A 479 -32.61 6.85 -6.25
C ALA A 479 -34.09 6.99 -5.84
N ALA A 480 -34.36 7.68 -4.74
CA ALA A 480 -35.73 7.94 -4.26
C ALA A 480 -36.61 8.76 -5.23
N ARG A 481 -36.03 9.37 -6.27
CA ARG A 481 -36.73 10.17 -7.28
C ARG A 481 -36.81 9.50 -8.65
N LEU A 482 -36.23 8.31 -8.82
CA LEU A 482 -36.22 7.57 -10.09
C LEU A 482 -37.39 6.59 -10.18
N SER A 483 -37.57 5.99 -11.36
CA SER A 483 -38.45 4.81 -11.51
C SER A 483 -37.92 3.62 -10.70
N ASP A 484 -38.78 2.66 -10.38
CA ASP A 484 -38.44 1.52 -9.52
C ASP A 484 -37.19 0.77 -10.01
N ASP A 485 -37.09 0.49 -11.32
CA ASP A 485 -35.95 -0.18 -11.95
C ASP A 485 -34.64 0.62 -11.79
N ALA A 486 -34.66 1.91 -12.17
CA ALA A 486 -33.50 2.79 -12.11
C ALA A 486 -33.08 3.11 -10.68
N SER A 487 -34.03 3.18 -9.75
CA SER A 487 -33.79 3.36 -8.31
C SER A 487 -33.01 2.18 -7.74
N HIS A 488 -33.51 0.95 -7.95
CA HIS A 488 -32.85 -0.26 -7.49
C HIS A 488 -31.46 -0.44 -8.12
N LEU A 489 -31.31 -0.17 -9.42
CA LEU A 489 -29.99 -0.25 -10.07
C LEU A 489 -29.01 0.81 -9.53
N THR A 490 -29.48 2.02 -9.23
CA THR A 490 -28.66 3.09 -8.63
C THR A 490 -28.17 2.71 -7.24
N LEU A 491 -29.03 2.15 -6.40
CA LEU A 491 -28.64 1.66 -5.06
C LEU A 491 -27.70 0.46 -5.14
N ALA A 492 -27.93 -0.46 -6.09
CA ALA A 492 -27.03 -1.59 -6.31
C ALA A 492 -25.61 -1.13 -6.70
N ARG A 493 -25.48 -0.09 -7.55
CA ARG A 493 -24.17 0.52 -7.88
C ARG A 493 -23.48 1.09 -6.64
N LEU A 494 -24.22 1.79 -5.78
CA LEU A 494 -23.69 2.33 -4.52
C LEU A 494 -23.17 1.22 -3.60
N TYR A 495 -24.01 0.22 -3.32
CA TYR A 495 -23.64 -0.87 -2.42
C TYR A 495 -22.47 -1.69 -2.96
N ARG A 496 -22.40 -1.89 -4.29
CA ARG A 496 -21.26 -2.54 -4.94
C ARG A 496 -19.97 -1.77 -4.69
N ALA A 497 -20.00 -0.45 -4.85
CA ALA A 497 -18.82 0.41 -4.65
C ALA A 497 -18.36 0.45 -3.18
N ARG A 498 -19.22 0.07 -2.24
CA ARG A 498 -18.92 -0.07 -0.80
C ARG A 498 -18.72 -1.51 -0.35
N GLU A 499 -18.60 -2.44 -1.29
CA GLU A 499 -18.42 -3.89 -1.04
C GLU A 499 -19.50 -4.50 -0.13
N ARG A 500 -20.71 -3.92 -0.14
CA ARG A 500 -21.89 -4.39 0.58
C ARG A 500 -22.64 -5.39 -0.29
N TRP A 501 -22.09 -6.61 -0.40
CA TRP A 501 -22.50 -7.60 -1.39
C TRP A 501 -23.92 -8.12 -1.20
N GLU A 502 -24.37 -8.30 0.05
CA GLU A 502 -25.75 -8.71 0.35
C GLU A 502 -26.77 -7.67 -0.13
N GLU A 503 -26.56 -6.39 0.18
CA GLU A 503 -27.45 -5.33 -0.28
C GLU A 503 -27.35 -5.11 -1.78
N THR A 504 -26.16 -5.25 -2.37
CA THR A 504 -25.98 -5.21 -3.83
C THR A 504 -26.82 -6.29 -4.51
N ALA A 505 -26.77 -7.54 -4.01
CA ALA A 505 -27.54 -8.64 -4.58
C ALA A 505 -29.06 -8.39 -4.46
N ALA A 506 -29.52 -7.91 -3.30
CA ALA A 506 -30.94 -7.65 -3.06
C ALA A 506 -31.49 -6.54 -3.96
N GLU A 507 -30.76 -5.43 -4.13
CA GLU A 507 -31.20 -4.35 -5.01
C GLU A 507 -31.08 -4.73 -6.49
N ALA A 508 -30.02 -5.42 -6.91
CA ALA A 508 -29.87 -5.87 -8.29
C ALA A 508 -30.94 -6.89 -8.70
N GLU A 509 -31.34 -7.80 -7.79
CA GLU A 509 -32.47 -8.72 -8.02
C GLU A 509 -33.78 -7.95 -8.25
N ARG A 510 -34.06 -6.93 -7.43
CA ARG A 510 -35.25 -6.08 -7.61
C ARG A 510 -35.20 -5.27 -8.89
N ALA A 511 -34.03 -4.78 -9.28
CA ALA A 511 -33.85 -4.11 -10.56
C ALA A 511 -34.19 -5.05 -11.73
N VAL A 512 -33.67 -6.29 -11.75
CA VAL A 512 -34.01 -7.30 -12.77
C VAL A 512 -35.50 -7.66 -12.76
N ALA A 513 -36.14 -7.71 -11.59
CA ALA A 513 -37.57 -7.97 -11.48
C ALA A 513 -38.45 -6.82 -12.00
N ALA A 514 -37.96 -5.58 -11.94
CA ALA A 514 -38.65 -4.39 -12.43
C ALA A 514 -38.41 -4.16 -13.93
N ASP A 515 -37.15 -4.22 -14.38
CA ASP A 515 -36.76 -4.25 -15.79
C ASP A 515 -35.52 -5.11 -15.99
N ASP A 516 -35.64 -6.09 -16.88
CA ASP A 516 -34.66 -7.15 -17.08
C ASP A 516 -33.52 -6.70 -18.01
N THR A 517 -32.63 -5.87 -17.49
CA THR A 517 -31.50 -5.33 -18.26
C THR A 517 -30.22 -6.17 -18.09
N PRO A 518 -29.34 -6.23 -19.12
CA PRO A 518 -28.04 -6.90 -19.01
C PRO A 518 -27.19 -6.38 -17.85
N GLU A 519 -27.20 -5.07 -17.58
CA GLU A 519 -26.44 -4.47 -16.48
C GLU A 519 -26.92 -4.96 -15.11
N ALA A 520 -28.25 -4.94 -14.87
CA ALA A 520 -28.82 -5.42 -13.61
C ALA A 520 -28.50 -6.91 -13.38
N ARG A 521 -28.57 -7.74 -14.43
CA ARG A 521 -28.18 -9.17 -14.35
C ARG A 521 -26.71 -9.35 -14.02
N ARG A 522 -25.81 -8.63 -14.72
CA ARG A 522 -24.37 -8.67 -14.46
C ARG A 522 -24.07 -8.29 -13.02
N MET A 523 -24.69 -7.22 -12.52
CA MET A 523 -24.50 -6.76 -11.14
C MET A 523 -24.98 -7.78 -10.11
N TRP A 524 -26.15 -8.39 -10.34
CA TRP A 524 -26.69 -9.44 -9.48
C TRP A 524 -25.78 -10.67 -9.45
N SER A 525 -25.33 -11.13 -10.62
CA SER A 525 -24.40 -12.27 -10.74
C SER A 525 -23.07 -11.99 -10.03
N VAL A 526 -22.50 -10.78 -10.16
CA VAL A 526 -21.28 -10.37 -9.44
C VAL A 526 -21.49 -10.44 -7.94
N ALA A 527 -22.56 -9.84 -7.42
CA ALA A 527 -22.81 -9.82 -5.98
C ALA A 527 -22.99 -11.22 -5.41
N VAL A 528 -23.74 -12.09 -6.08
CA VAL A 528 -23.95 -13.49 -5.66
C VAL A 528 -22.66 -14.31 -5.71
N GLN A 529 -21.79 -14.06 -6.70
CA GLN A 529 -20.46 -14.68 -6.74
C GLN A 529 -19.59 -14.28 -5.54
N GLN A 530 -19.58 -12.99 -5.18
CA GLN A 530 -18.83 -12.50 -4.01
C GLN A 530 -19.32 -13.08 -2.69
N LEU A 531 -20.60 -13.47 -2.62
CA LEU A 531 -21.19 -14.21 -1.50
C LEU A 531 -20.89 -15.71 -1.52
N GLY A 532 -20.11 -16.19 -2.50
CA GLY A 532 -19.63 -17.57 -2.59
C GLY A 532 -20.53 -18.53 -3.37
N ASP A 533 -21.65 -18.08 -3.94
CA ASP A 533 -22.59 -18.94 -4.67
C ASP A 533 -22.40 -18.85 -6.19
N ASN A 534 -21.34 -19.50 -6.68
CA ASN A 534 -21.00 -19.51 -8.11
C ASN A 534 -22.09 -20.17 -8.98
N ALA A 535 -22.76 -21.21 -8.46
CA ALA A 535 -23.80 -21.93 -9.20
C ALA A 535 -25.01 -21.01 -9.43
N ARG A 536 -25.48 -20.31 -8.40
CA ARG A 536 -26.56 -19.34 -8.54
C ARG A 536 -26.17 -18.16 -9.42
N ALA A 537 -24.93 -17.67 -9.31
CA ALA A 537 -24.42 -16.62 -10.17
C ALA A 537 -24.42 -17.02 -11.66
N ALA A 538 -24.15 -18.29 -11.98
CA ALA A 538 -24.26 -18.84 -13.34
C ALA A 538 -25.72 -18.89 -13.83
N GLU A 539 -26.66 -19.33 -12.97
CA GLU A 539 -28.09 -19.36 -13.29
C GLU A 539 -28.62 -17.96 -13.65
N ILE A 540 -28.19 -16.93 -12.93
CA ILE A 540 -28.59 -15.53 -13.16
C ILE A 540 -28.16 -15.03 -14.55
N MET A 541 -26.99 -15.48 -15.02
CA MET A 541 -26.41 -15.12 -16.32
C MET A 541 -27.00 -15.92 -17.49
N MET A 542 -27.59 -17.09 -17.22
CA MET A 542 -28.08 -17.99 -18.29
C MET A 542 -29.09 -17.31 -19.24
N PRO A 543 -30.10 -16.55 -18.78
CA PRO A 543 -31.02 -15.86 -19.69
C PRO A 543 -30.32 -14.88 -20.64
N LEU A 544 -29.31 -14.15 -20.16
CA LEU A 544 -28.52 -13.22 -20.98
C LEU A 544 -27.66 -13.96 -22.01
N PHE A 545 -27.13 -15.12 -21.63
CA PHE A 545 -26.39 -15.98 -22.56
C PHE A 545 -27.30 -16.55 -23.66
N GLU A 546 -28.52 -16.97 -23.30
CA GLU A 546 -29.50 -17.60 -24.19
C GLU A 546 -30.21 -16.62 -25.12
N SER A 547 -30.47 -15.39 -24.68
CA SER A 547 -31.08 -14.34 -25.52
C SER A 547 -30.15 -13.92 -26.67
N GLY A 548 -28.84 -14.07 -26.48
CA GLY A 548 -27.81 -13.60 -27.42
C GLY A 548 -27.49 -12.12 -27.28
N GLU A 549 -28.09 -11.42 -26.32
CA GLU A 549 -27.81 -10.01 -26.01
C GLU A 549 -26.51 -9.84 -25.20
N GLY A 550 -26.00 -10.92 -24.60
CA GLY A 550 -24.72 -10.93 -23.90
C GLY A 550 -23.51 -10.82 -24.83
N GLU A 551 -22.45 -10.23 -24.29
CA GLU A 551 -21.16 -10.01 -24.93
C GLU A 551 -20.25 -11.25 -24.81
N GLU A 552 -19.07 -11.20 -25.45
CA GLU A 552 -18.07 -12.26 -25.32
C GLU A 552 -17.63 -12.46 -23.87
N GLU A 553 -17.44 -11.35 -23.13
CA GLU A 553 -17.07 -11.36 -21.72
C GLU A 553 -18.12 -12.05 -20.84
N ASP A 554 -19.41 -11.93 -21.15
CA ASP A 554 -20.47 -12.63 -20.42
C ASP A 554 -20.38 -14.15 -20.60
N SER A 555 -19.92 -14.60 -21.76
CA SER A 555 -19.72 -16.03 -22.05
C SER A 555 -18.50 -16.58 -21.29
N TRP A 556 -17.40 -15.81 -21.23
CA TRP A 556 -16.24 -16.14 -20.40
C TRP A 556 -16.59 -16.18 -18.90
N ARG A 557 -17.35 -15.18 -18.43
CA ARG A 557 -17.86 -15.16 -17.05
C ARG A 557 -18.69 -16.39 -16.74
N LEU A 558 -19.61 -16.76 -17.64
CA LEU A 558 -20.44 -17.95 -17.47
C LEU A 558 -19.59 -19.23 -17.42
N ILE A 559 -18.53 -19.34 -18.23
CA ILE A 559 -17.57 -20.46 -18.17
C ILE A 559 -16.95 -20.57 -16.78
N VAL A 560 -16.44 -19.46 -16.22
CA VAL A 560 -15.82 -19.44 -14.89
C VAL A 560 -16.81 -19.89 -13.81
N LEU A 561 -18.00 -19.29 -13.79
CA LEU A 561 -19.04 -19.59 -12.80
C LEU A 561 -19.52 -21.04 -12.90
N ALA A 562 -19.76 -21.53 -14.12
CA ALA A 562 -20.19 -22.90 -14.36
C ALA A 562 -19.09 -23.92 -14.05
N SER A 563 -17.82 -23.60 -14.30
CA SER A 563 -16.69 -24.45 -13.89
C SER A 563 -16.62 -24.57 -12.37
N ALA A 564 -16.82 -23.47 -11.63
CA ALA A 564 -16.85 -23.49 -10.17
C ALA A 564 -18.05 -24.27 -9.61
N GLY A 565 -19.19 -24.24 -10.31
CA GLY A 565 -20.37 -25.05 -9.98
C GLY A 565 -20.36 -26.47 -10.56
N GLU A 566 -19.28 -26.89 -11.24
CA GLU A 566 -19.18 -28.16 -11.97
C GLU A 566 -20.28 -28.42 -13.02
N ASP A 567 -20.92 -27.38 -13.57
CA ASP A 567 -21.86 -27.49 -14.69
C ASP A 567 -21.11 -27.53 -16.04
N TRP A 568 -20.51 -28.68 -16.30
CA TRP A 568 -19.70 -28.91 -17.49
C TRP A 568 -20.52 -28.87 -18.80
N ALA A 569 -21.84 -29.03 -18.74
CA ALA A 569 -22.70 -28.89 -19.93
C ALA A 569 -22.80 -27.42 -20.35
N THR A 570 -22.98 -26.52 -19.38
CA THR A 570 -22.96 -25.08 -19.61
C THR A 570 -21.58 -24.61 -20.07
N VAL A 571 -20.48 -25.10 -19.46
CA VAL A 571 -19.12 -24.76 -19.90
C VAL A 571 -18.91 -25.09 -21.38
N ARG A 572 -19.35 -26.27 -21.84
CA ARG A 572 -19.26 -26.65 -23.26
C ARG A 572 -20.10 -25.77 -24.17
N ARG A 573 -21.33 -25.46 -23.78
CA ARG A 573 -22.22 -24.56 -24.55
C ARG A 573 -21.59 -23.17 -24.72
N ALA A 574 -21.08 -22.60 -23.63
CA ALA A 574 -20.45 -21.29 -23.66
C ALA A 574 -19.12 -21.31 -24.45
N SER A 575 -18.30 -22.35 -24.27
CA SER A 575 -17.05 -22.54 -25.03
C SER A 575 -17.32 -22.64 -26.53
N ALA A 576 -18.37 -23.36 -26.94
CA ALA A 576 -18.76 -23.44 -28.34
C ALA A 576 -19.17 -22.07 -28.93
N LYS A 577 -19.84 -21.20 -28.15
CA LYS A 577 -20.17 -19.83 -28.56
C LYS A 577 -18.92 -18.98 -28.81
N LEU A 578 -17.85 -19.24 -28.05
CA LEU A 578 -16.54 -18.62 -28.19
C LEU A 578 -15.63 -19.29 -29.24
N ASN A 579 -16.12 -20.29 -29.98
CA ASN A 579 -15.34 -21.10 -30.90
C ASN A 579 -14.12 -21.79 -30.25
N LEU A 580 -14.23 -22.14 -28.97
CA LEU A 580 -13.22 -22.91 -28.23
C LEU A 580 -13.54 -24.41 -28.33
N PRO A 581 -12.73 -25.21 -29.04
CA PRO A 581 -12.98 -26.63 -29.19
C PRO A 581 -12.66 -27.38 -27.89
N VAL A 582 -13.69 -27.84 -27.18
CA VAL A 582 -13.57 -28.80 -26.08
C VAL A 582 -13.74 -30.20 -26.65
N GLN A 583 -12.74 -31.06 -26.48
CA GLN A 583 -12.71 -32.39 -27.08
C GLN A 583 -13.57 -33.39 -26.30
N SER A 584 -13.65 -33.24 -24.99
CA SER A 584 -14.46 -34.08 -24.10
C SER A 584 -15.96 -33.86 -24.29
N SER A 585 -16.74 -34.95 -24.37
CA SER A 585 -18.20 -34.89 -24.56
C SER A 585 -19.03 -35.07 -23.28
N GLU A 586 -18.44 -35.60 -22.20
CA GLU A 586 -19.10 -35.85 -20.92
C GLU A 586 -18.14 -35.66 -19.73
N GLY A 587 -18.69 -35.45 -18.53
CA GLY A 587 -17.92 -35.29 -17.30
C GLY A 587 -17.11 -33.99 -17.20
N PRO A 588 -16.19 -33.90 -16.22
CA PRO A 588 -15.23 -32.81 -16.10
C PRO A 588 -14.38 -32.64 -17.36
N ILE A 589 -13.98 -31.40 -17.66
CA ILE A 589 -13.05 -31.12 -18.75
C ILE A 589 -11.63 -31.27 -18.19
N GLU A 590 -10.92 -32.29 -18.67
CA GLU A 590 -9.53 -32.60 -18.30
C GLU A 590 -8.73 -32.78 -19.60
N GLU A 591 -8.26 -31.67 -20.15
CA GLU A 591 -7.51 -31.59 -21.40
C GLU A 591 -6.21 -30.83 -21.15
N GLU A 592 -5.09 -31.25 -21.72
CA GLU A 592 -3.83 -30.52 -21.57
C GLU A 592 -3.77 -29.33 -22.54
N TRP A 593 -3.70 -28.11 -21.99
CA TRP A 593 -3.58 -26.88 -22.77
C TRP A 593 -2.16 -26.33 -22.67
N HIS A 594 -1.94 -25.32 -21.82
CA HIS A 594 -0.65 -24.67 -21.64
C HIS A 594 -0.38 -24.38 -20.17
N LEU A 595 0.89 -24.09 -19.85
CA LEU A 595 1.33 -23.67 -18.53
C LEU A 595 0.86 -22.24 -18.24
N ILE A 596 0.53 -21.95 -16.98
CA ILE A 596 0.11 -20.65 -16.48
C ILE A 596 0.73 -20.35 -15.11
N ARG A 597 0.75 -19.07 -14.74
CA ARG A 597 0.94 -18.62 -13.36
C ARG A 597 -0.43 -18.34 -12.76
N ALA A 598 -0.81 -19.06 -11.72
CA ALA A 598 -2.01 -18.79 -10.94
C ALA A 598 -1.67 -17.87 -9.76
N ILE A 599 -2.37 -16.74 -9.64
CA ILE A 599 -2.25 -15.85 -8.49
C ILE A 599 -3.28 -16.27 -7.46
N LEU A 600 -2.80 -16.79 -6.33
CA LEU A 600 -3.63 -17.35 -5.26
C LEU A 600 -3.41 -16.61 -3.93
N PRO A 601 -4.44 -16.52 -3.06
CA PRO A 601 -4.31 -15.87 -1.75
C PRO A 601 -3.46 -16.72 -0.80
N ALA A 602 -2.54 -16.11 -0.07
CA ALA A 602 -1.77 -16.76 0.98
C ALA A 602 -2.37 -16.49 2.39
N PRO A 603 -2.08 -17.33 3.41
CA PRO A 603 -2.63 -17.17 4.76
C PRO A 603 -2.28 -15.85 5.45
N ASP A 604 -1.19 -15.20 5.02
CA ASP A 604 -0.74 -13.90 5.49
C ASP A 604 -1.46 -12.71 4.81
N GLY A 605 -2.44 -13.00 3.95
CA GLY A 605 -3.17 -12.01 3.17
C GLY A 605 -2.43 -11.52 1.91
N SER A 606 -1.21 -12.00 1.66
CA SER A 606 -0.48 -11.72 0.43
C SER A 606 -1.01 -12.54 -0.75
N ARG A 607 -0.53 -12.25 -1.96
CA ARG A 607 -0.81 -13.04 -3.15
C ARG A 607 0.45 -13.76 -3.57
N ARG A 608 0.32 -15.04 -3.92
CA ARG A 608 1.44 -15.88 -4.36
C ARG A 608 1.24 -16.35 -5.79
N GLU A 609 2.33 -16.31 -6.55
CA GLU A 609 2.42 -16.91 -7.87
C GLU A 609 2.68 -18.41 -7.76
N VAL A 610 1.82 -19.21 -8.38
CA VAL A 610 1.91 -20.67 -8.37
C VAL A 610 1.81 -21.20 -9.79
N MET A 611 2.75 -22.04 -10.18
CA MET A 611 2.71 -22.65 -11.50
C MET A 611 1.57 -23.69 -11.60
N ALA A 612 0.83 -23.65 -12.70
CA ALA A 612 -0.27 -24.56 -12.96
C ALA A 612 -0.36 -24.92 -14.45
N VAL A 613 -0.87 -26.11 -14.77
CA VAL A 613 -1.19 -26.53 -16.14
C VAL A 613 -2.69 -26.35 -16.34
N ARG A 614 -3.08 -25.58 -17.35
CA ARG A 614 -4.48 -25.40 -17.71
C ARG A 614 -5.08 -26.73 -18.17
N THR A 615 -6.17 -27.14 -17.52
CA THR A 615 -6.92 -28.39 -17.78
C THR A 615 -8.19 -28.16 -18.60
N GLY A 616 -8.58 -26.91 -18.79
CA GLY A 616 -9.77 -26.53 -19.54
C GLY A 616 -9.91 -25.00 -19.71
N PRO A 617 -11.06 -24.52 -20.19
CA PRO A 617 -11.25 -23.09 -20.47
C PRO A 617 -11.05 -22.17 -19.25
N ALA A 618 -11.38 -22.60 -18.03
CA ALA A 618 -11.20 -21.82 -16.81
C ALA A 618 -10.68 -22.66 -15.64
N THR A 619 -10.14 -23.85 -15.90
CA THR A 619 -9.64 -24.77 -14.87
C THR A 619 -8.16 -25.05 -15.07
N ALA A 620 -7.41 -25.14 -13.97
CA ALA A 620 -5.99 -25.45 -14.00
C ALA A 620 -5.59 -26.34 -12.83
N ARG A 621 -4.55 -27.15 -13.01
CA ARG A 621 -3.98 -28.04 -12.00
C ARG A 621 -2.65 -27.50 -11.54
N LEU A 622 -2.48 -27.29 -10.25
CA LEU A 622 -1.22 -26.80 -9.67
C LEU A 622 -0.12 -27.86 -9.86
N VAL A 623 1.06 -27.43 -10.30
CA VAL A 623 2.18 -28.34 -10.60
C VAL A 623 3.31 -28.31 -9.58
N ILE A 624 3.39 -27.26 -8.76
CA ILE A 624 4.46 -27.07 -7.78
C ILE A 624 3.93 -27.32 -6.36
N PRO A 625 4.55 -28.22 -5.59
CA PRO A 625 4.24 -28.42 -4.18
C PRO A 625 4.40 -27.13 -3.39
N GLN A 626 3.50 -26.91 -2.44
CA GLN A 626 3.50 -25.69 -1.63
C GLN A 626 4.03 -25.96 -0.23
N PRO A 627 4.59 -24.92 0.43
CA PRO A 627 4.96 -25.01 1.83
C PRO A 627 3.78 -25.38 2.73
N ARG A 628 4.10 -25.94 3.89
CA ARG A 628 3.11 -26.25 4.92
C ARG A 628 2.39 -24.97 5.36
N GLY A 629 1.08 -25.10 5.59
CA GLY A 629 0.22 -23.99 6.02
C GLY A 629 -0.51 -23.29 4.86
N MET A 630 -0.18 -23.61 3.61
CA MET A 630 -0.93 -23.16 2.45
C MET A 630 -2.23 -23.95 2.31
N GLU A 631 -3.31 -23.29 1.87
CA GLU A 631 -4.62 -23.91 1.64
C GLU A 631 -4.71 -24.66 0.29
N TYR A 632 -3.61 -24.71 -0.46
CA TYR A 632 -3.51 -25.36 -1.74
C TYR A 632 -2.13 -26.01 -1.94
N ASN A 633 -2.06 -27.03 -2.78
CA ASN A 633 -0.86 -27.83 -3.04
C ASN A 633 -0.81 -28.38 -4.47
N ALA A 634 0.31 -29.02 -4.83
CA ALA A 634 0.44 -29.73 -6.11
C ALA A 634 -0.69 -30.73 -6.33
N GLY A 635 -1.19 -30.77 -7.56
CA GLY A 635 -2.29 -31.62 -7.98
C GLY A 635 -3.69 -31.03 -7.76
N ASP A 636 -3.81 -29.99 -6.94
CA ASP A 636 -5.07 -29.26 -6.73
C ASP A 636 -5.58 -28.67 -8.03
N VAL A 637 -6.89 -28.76 -8.23
CA VAL A 637 -7.57 -28.17 -9.37
C VAL A 637 -8.27 -26.90 -8.93
N ILE A 638 -7.91 -25.80 -9.58
CA ILE A 638 -8.48 -24.48 -9.34
C ILE A 638 -9.37 -24.06 -10.49
N VAL A 639 -10.30 -23.16 -10.21
CA VAL A 639 -10.92 -22.30 -11.23
C VAL A 639 -10.17 -20.97 -11.25
N PHE A 640 -9.87 -20.45 -12.43
CA PHE A 640 -9.21 -19.17 -12.62
C PHE A 640 -9.99 -18.27 -13.60
N ASP A 641 -9.79 -16.95 -13.51
CA ASP A 641 -10.32 -15.98 -14.47
C ASP A 641 -9.42 -15.96 -15.72
N PRO A 642 -9.92 -16.34 -16.92
CA PRO A 642 -9.11 -16.45 -18.13
C PRO A 642 -8.73 -15.10 -18.76
N ARG A 643 -8.85 -13.99 -18.03
CA ARG A 643 -8.29 -12.68 -18.39
C ARG A 643 -6.84 -12.57 -17.88
N PRO A 644 -5.84 -12.39 -18.76
CA PRO A 644 -4.47 -12.18 -18.35
C PRO A 644 -4.32 -10.97 -17.42
N LEU A 645 -3.55 -11.12 -16.35
CA LEU A 645 -3.20 -10.01 -15.45
C LEU A 645 -2.08 -9.13 -16.02
N GLU A 646 -1.28 -9.70 -16.92
CA GLU A 646 -0.19 -9.03 -17.62
C GLU A 646 -0.36 -9.24 -19.13
N PRO A 647 -0.12 -8.21 -19.95
CA PRO A 647 -0.08 -8.37 -21.40
C PRO A 647 1.11 -9.26 -21.81
N VAL A 648 0.95 -10.02 -22.90
CA VAL A 648 2.04 -10.83 -23.45
C VAL A 648 3.09 -9.89 -24.07
N PRO A 649 4.39 -9.98 -23.68
CA PRO A 649 5.45 -9.14 -24.24
C PRO A 649 5.63 -9.31 -25.75
N GLU A 650 5.97 -8.22 -26.45
CA GLU A 650 6.34 -8.24 -27.87
C GLU A 650 7.88 -8.43 -28.00
N ASP A 651 8.36 -9.67 -28.07
CA ASP A 651 9.74 -10.16 -28.42
C ASP A 651 10.99 -9.46 -27.83
N PRO A 652 12.04 -10.17 -27.34
CA PRO A 652 12.30 -11.62 -27.35
C PRO A 652 11.94 -12.37 -26.05
N GLU A 653 11.31 -11.72 -25.07
CA GLU A 653 10.92 -12.35 -23.79
C GLU A 653 9.72 -13.32 -23.92
N GLN A 654 9.09 -13.38 -25.10
CA GLN A 654 7.89 -14.15 -25.35
C GLN A 654 8.08 -15.67 -25.18
N GLU A 655 9.26 -16.22 -25.49
CA GLU A 655 9.51 -17.67 -25.46
C GLU A 655 9.46 -18.27 -24.04
N ASN A 656 9.74 -17.47 -23.00
CA ASN A 656 9.74 -17.90 -21.59
C ASN A 656 8.58 -17.30 -20.79
N PHE A 657 7.70 -16.51 -21.41
CA PHE A 657 6.63 -15.83 -20.71
C PHE A 657 5.48 -16.78 -20.37
N VAL A 658 5.24 -16.96 -19.06
CA VAL A 658 4.09 -17.73 -18.56
C VAL A 658 3.03 -16.75 -18.08
N ILE A 659 1.87 -16.75 -18.75
CA ILE A 659 0.82 -15.76 -18.53
C ILE A 659 0.22 -15.91 -17.11
N PRO A 660 0.13 -14.83 -16.32
CA PRO A 660 -0.50 -14.85 -15.01
C PRO A 660 -2.01 -14.64 -15.08
N PHE A 661 -2.74 -15.42 -14.29
CA PHE A 661 -4.20 -15.35 -14.16
C PHE A 661 -4.61 -15.36 -12.69
N ALA A 662 -5.70 -14.68 -12.36
CA ALA A 662 -6.25 -14.67 -11.01
C ALA A 662 -6.98 -16.00 -10.71
N GLY A 663 -6.63 -16.66 -9.60
CA GLY A 663 -7.42 -17.77 -9.09
C GLY A 663 -8.74 -17.28 -8.49
N VAL A 664 -9.82 -18.00 -8.75
CA VAL A 664 -11.19 -17.67 -8.32
C VAL A 664 -11.59 -18.52 -7.12
N THR A 665 -11.45 -19.83 -7.23
CA THR A 665 -11.78 -20.77 -6.14
C THR A 665 -11.03 -22.07 -6.32
N MET A 666 -10.84 -22.79 -5.21
CA MET A 666 -10.49 -24.19 -5.24
C MET A 666 -11.67 -25.00 -5.78
N LEU A 667 -11.44 -25.83 -6.79
CA LEU A 667 -12.46 -26.72 -7.33
C LEU A 667 -12.42 -28.08 -6.63
N ARG A 668 -11.24 -28.71 -6.65
CA ARG A 668 -11.03 -30.03 -6.05
C ARG A 668 -9.60 -30.14 -5.50
N PRO A 669 -9.42 -30.67 -4.29
CA PRO A 669 -8.09 -30.98 -3.80
C PRO A 669 -7.46 -32.10 -4.64
N GLY A 670 -6.17 -31.99 -4.89
CA GLY A 670 -5.32 -33.00 -5.52
C GLY A 670 -5.04 -34.18 -4.60
N GLY A 671 -5.30 -34.02 -3.29
CA GLY A 671 -5.19 -35.08 -2.31
C GLY A 671 -3.75 -35.42 -1.92
N TYR A 672 -2.83 -34.48 -2.05
CA TYR A 672 -1.42 -34.64 -1.69
C TYR A 672 -1.02 -33.70 -0.55
N THR A 673 -0.20 -34.22 0.36
CA THR A 673 0.56 -33.44 1.34
C THR A 673 2.03 -33.51 0.97
N SER A 674 2.74 -32.38 0.99
CA SER A 674 4.13 -32.30 0.58
C SER A 674 5.06 -31.99 1.75
N TRP A 675 6.25 -32.60 1.72
CA TRP A 675 7.27 -32.45 2.74
C TRP A 675 8.60 -32.04 2.11
N PHE A 676 9.20 -30.99 2.66
CA PHE A 676 10.50 -30.48 2.20
C PHE A 676 11.64 -31.36 2.70
N PHE A 677 12.65 -31.54 1.87
CA PHE A 677 13.94 -32.12 2.24
C PHE A 677 15.10 -31.30 1.68
N ASP A 678 16.23 -31.31 2.39
CA ASP A 678 17.47 -30.63 2.01
C ASP A 678 18.69 -31.39 2.54
N GLY A 679 19.83 -31.32 1.86
CA GLY A 679 21.08 -31.90 2.33
C GLY A 679 22.15 -32.03 1.25
N ALA A 680 23.20 -32.79 1.55
CA ALA A 680 24.21 -33.10 0.55
C ALA A 680 23.66 -34.10 -0.48
N ALA A 681 23.97 -33.87 -1.75
CA ALA A 681 23.56 -34.76 -2.83
C ALA A 681 24.25 -36.14 -2.67
N PRO A 682 23.49 -37.24 -2.74
CA PRO A 682 24.07 -38.58 -2.70
C PRO A 682 24.75 -38.93 -4.03
N THR A 683 25.32 -40.13 -4.12
CA THR A 683 25.86 -40.62 -5.40
C THR A 683 24.73 -40.84 -6.42
N GLU A 684 25.07 -40.81 -7.72
CA GLU A 684 24.09 -41.02 -8.81
C GLU A 684 23.32 -42.35 -8.68
N ALA A 685 23.99 -43.41 -8.18
CA ALA A 685 23.37 -44.71 -7.94
C ALA A 685 22.36 -44.67 -6.78
N GLU A 686 22.76 -44.09 -5.63
CA GLU A 686 21.87 -43.91 -4.47
C GLU A 686 20.66 -43.04 -4.83
N TRP A 687 20.87 -41.98 -5.62
CA TRP A 687 19.79 -41.11 -6.08
C TRP A 687 18.82 -41.82 -7.03
N THR A 688 19.33 -42.65 -7.93
CA THR A 688 18.50 -43.43 -8.85
C THR A 688 17.62 -44.42 -8.09
N ASP A 689 18.20 -45.19 -7.16
CA ASP A 689 17.47 -46.16 -6.33
C ASP A 689 16.39 -45.47 -5.47
N PHE A 690 16.71 -44.30 -4.90
CA PHE A 690 15.78 -43.50 -4.11
C PHE A 690 14.59 -43.00 -4.94
N ASN A 691 14.84 -42.48 -6.15
CA ASN A 691 13.79 -42.04 -7.06
C ASN A 691 12.86 -43.19 -7.49
N GLU A 692 13.42 -44.35 -7.86
CA GLU A 692 12.64 -45.52 -8.25
C GLU A 692 11.74 -46.00 -7.10
N MET A 693 12.28 -46.05 -5.87
CA MET A 693 11.54 -46.45 -4.67
C MET A 693 10.33 -45.55 -4.38
N LEU A 694 10.49 -44.23 -4.49
CA LEU A 694 9.40 -43.26 -4.29
C LEU A 694 8.37 -43.34 -5.43
N ALA A 695 8.83 -43.51 -6.68
CA ALA A 695 7.96 -43.66 -7.84
C ALA A 695 7.09 -44.92 -7.77
N GLU A 696 7.64 -46.06 -7.33
CA GLU A 696 6.88 -47.32 -7.13
C GLU A 696 5.74 -47.17 -6.11
N ARG A 697 5.89 -46.26 -5.14
CA ARG A 697 4.86 -45.93 -4.13
C ARG A 697 3.87 -44.88 -4.60
N GLY A 698 4.07 -44.31 -5.79
CA GLY A 698 3.28 -43.18 -6.29
C GLY A 698 3.50 -41.91 -5.48
N TRP A 699 4.70 -41.71 -4.93
CA TRP A 699 5.10 -40.52 -4.17
C TRP A 699 5.98 -39.64 -5.06
N PRO A 700 5.39 -38.74 -5.86
CA PRO A 700 6.17 -37.89 -6.75
C PRO A 700 7.08 -36.96 -5.95
N MET A 701 8.28 -36.75 -6.48
CA MET A 701 9.30 -35.88 -5.91
C MET A 701 9.66 -34.78 -6.92
N TRP A 702 9.79 -33.55 -6.43
CA TRP A 702 10.29 -32.40 -7.17
C TRP A 702 11.62 -31.98 -6.58
N VAL A 703 12.61 -31.81 -7.45
CA VAL A 703 13.98 -31.45 -7.07
C VAL A 703 14.29 -30.12 -7.72
N TYR A 704 14.75 -29.16 -6.92
CA TYR A 704 14.93 -27.77 -7.34
C TYR A 704 16.41 -27.32 -7.32
N SER A 705 17.28 -28.08 -6.67
CA SER A 705 18.72 -27.87 -6.71
C SER A 705 19.28 -28.02 -8.12
N ASP A 706 20.10 -27.06 -8.56
CA ASP A 706 20.88 -27.14 -9.79
C ASP A 706 22.34 -27.57 -9.52
N GLU A 707 23.18 -27.57 -10.55
CA GLU A 707 24.60 -27.93 -10.43
C GLU A 707 25.42 -26.96 -9.55
N HIS A 708 24.84 -25.81 -9.16
CA HIS A 708 25.48 -24.77 -8.37
C HIS A 708 25.05 -24.78 -6.91
N TYR A 709 23.99 -25.51 -6.55
CA TYR A 709 23.60 -25.66 -5.16
C TYR A 709 24.61 -26.53 -4.40
N THR A 710 25.16 -25.98 -3.31
CA THR A 710 26.16 -26.65 -2.49
C THR A 710 25.87 -26.48 -1.00
N VAL A 711 26.19 -27.50 -0.21
CA VAL A 711 26.09 -27.49 1.25
C VAL A 711 27.47 -27.60 1.89
N THR A 712 27.62 -27.17 3.14
CA THR A 712 28.93 -27.12 3.80
C THR A 712 29.22 -28.43 4.54
N HIS A 713 30.33 -29.08 4.25
CA HIS A 713 30.76 -30.26 5.00
C HIS A 713 31.12 -29.85 6.45
N PRO A 714 30.47 -30.43 7.49
CA PRO A 714 30.57 -29.93 8.87
C PRO A 714 31.96 -30.05 9.49
N MET A 715 32.75 -31.06 9.12
CA MET A 715 34.10 -31.27 9.67
C MET A 715 35.22 -30.55 8.89
N THR A 716 35.08 -30.39 7.57
CA THR A 716 36.17 -29.91 6.70
C THR A 716 35.92 -28.49 6.19
N GLY A 717 34.67 -28.01 6.22
CA GLY A 717 34.26 -26.74 5.62
C GLY A 717 34.26 -26.76 4.08
N GLU A 718 34.42 -27.93 3.46
CA GLU A 718 34.39 -28.10 2.01
C GLU A 718 32.95 -27.97 1.48
N LEU A 719 32.79 -27.34 0.32
CA LEU A 719 31.49 -27.26 -0.36
C LEU A 719 31.22 -28.58 -1.08
N LEU A 720 30.13 -29.26 -0.69
CA LEU A 720 29.63 -30.47 -1.33
C LEU A 720 28.48 -30.11 -2.26
N PRO A 721 28.27 -30.83 -3.38
CA PRO A 721 27.02 -30.72 -4.13
C PRO A 721 25.82 -30.96 -3.20
N GLY A 722 24.82 -30.10 -3.27
CA GLY A 722 23.60 -30.18 -2.45
C GLY A 722 22.41 -30.70 -3.24
N VAL A 723 21.37 -31.14 -2.53
CA VAL A 723 20.08 -31.47 -3.11
C VAL A 723 18.95 -31.00 -2.20
N PHE A 724 17.96 -30.32 -2.77
CA PHE A 724 16.74 -29.96 -2.04
C PHE A 724 15.51 -30.08 -2.92
N GLY A 725 14.37 -30.34 -2.27
CA GLY A 725 13.14 -30.64 -2.98
C GLY A 725 11.96 -30.91 -2.07
N TRP A 726 10.88 -31.39 -2.68
CA TRP A 726 9.64 -31.75 -2.02
C TRP A 726 9.21 -33.16 -2.42
N ILE A 727 8.74 -33.92 -1.45
CA ILE A 727 8.10 -35.23 -1.66
C ILE A 727 6.62 -35.06 -1.37
N ALA A 728 5.76 -35.38 -2.33
CA ALA A 728 4.31 -35.37 -2.12
C ALA A 728 3.79 -36.79 -1.92
N VAL A 729 3.02 -36.98 -0.85
CA VAL A 729 2.38 -38.24 -0.51
C VAL A 729 0.86 -38.09 -0.53
N PRO A 730 0.10 -39.10 -0.97
CA PRO A 730 -1.35 -39.08 -0.89
C PRO A 730 -1.83 -38.84 0.55
N SER A 731 -2.98 -38.18 0.73
CA SER A 731 -3.55 -37.90 2.05
C SER A 731 -3.91 -39.14 2.87
N SER A 732 -3.88 -40.32 2.25
CA SER A 732 -4.05 -41.61 2.93
C SER A 732 -2.77 -42.16 3.56
N VAL A 733 -1.60 -41.57 3.26
CA VAL A 733 -0.31 -41.95 3.82
C VAL A 733 -0.06 -41.12 5.07
N GLU A 734 0.19 -41.79 6.18
CA GLU A 734 0.50 -41.12 7.44
C GLU A 734 1.92 -40.53 7.40
N PRO A 735 2.17 -39.34 7.97
CA PRO A 735 3.52 -38.74 7.99
C PRO A 735 4.58 -39.68 8.60
N ALA A 736 4.21 -40.48 9.61
CA ALA A 736 5.10 -41.46 10.23
C ALA A 736 5.55 -42.57 9.27
N GLU A 737 4.74 -42.92 8.26
CA GLU A 737 5.10 -43.90 7.25
C GLU A 737 6.14 -43.31 6.28
N LEU A 738 5.97 -42.05 5.88
CA LEU A 738 6.95 -41.35 5.06
C LEU A 738 8.29 -41.22 5.80
N ASP A 739 8.28 -40.76 7.06
CA ASP A 739 9.48 -40.60 7.89
C ASP A 739 10.28 -41.91 7.99
N ALA A 740 9.61 -43.03 8.28
CA ALA A 740 10.24 -44.34 8.36
C ALA A 740 10.85 -44.79 7.01
N VAL A 741 10.16 -44.54 5.90
CA VAL A 741 10.68 -44.88 4.57
C VAL A 741 11.88 -44.02 4.19
N LEU A 742 11.87 -42.73 4.51
CA LEU A 742 12.99 -41.84 4.25
C LEU A 742 14.20 -42.19 5.11
N ASP A 743 13.99 -42.53 6.38
CA ASP A 743 15.07 -42.94 7.27
C ASP A 743 15.73 -44.24 6.78
N ASP A 744 14.93 -45.28 6.50
CA ASP A 744 15.42 -46.56 5.97
C ASP A 744 16.17 -46.39 4.63
N ALA A 745 15.67 -45.52 3.74
CA ALA A 745 16.25 -45.34 2.41
C ALA A 745 17.56 -44.53 2.41
N THR A 746 17.77 -43.70 3.43
CA THR A 746 18.93 -42.80 3.53
C THR A 746 19.92 -43.19 4.61
N GLU A 747 19.66 -44.25 5.39
CA GLU A 747 20.49 -44.72 6.51
C GLU A 747 21.98 -44.91 6.13
N GLN A 748 22.24 -45.40 4.92
CA GLN A 748 23.60 -45.76 4.46
C GLN A 748 24.31 -44.64 3.70
N TRP A 749 23.65 -43.50 3.48
CA TRP A 749 24.23 -42.41 2.71
C TRP A 749 25.43 -41.80 3.45
N ALA A 750 26.46 -41.46 2.68
CA ALA A 750 27.68 -40.88 3.23
C ALA A 750 27.43 -39.55 3.97
N HIS A 751 26.44 -38.79 3.49
CA HIS A 751 25.98 -37.54 4.09
C HIS A 751 24.45 -37.60 4.25
N PRO A 752 23.90 -37.14 5.39
CA PRO A 752 22.47 -37.18 5.63
C PRO A 752 21.73 -36.06 4.89
N ILE A 753 20.46 -36.32 4.58
CA ILE A 753 19.47 -35.29 4.24
C ILE A 753 18.55 -35.05 5.44
N ALA A 754 17.94 -33.87 5.50
CA ALA A 754 17.02 -33.48 6.56
C ALA A 754 15.63 -33.14 6.01
N TRP A 755 14.60 -33.69 6.65
CA TRP A 755 13.18 -33.38 6.43
C TRP A 755 12.55 -32.83 7.71
N LEU A 756 13.13 -31.75 8.23
CA LEU A 756 12.91 -31.28 9.60
C LEU A 756 11.42 -31.05 9.96
N ASP A 757 10.62 -30.53 9.04
CA ASP A 757 9.21 -30.27 9.32
C ASP A 757 8.37 -31.56 9.38
N LEU A 758 8.78 -32.61 8.64
CA LEU A 758 8.18 -33.94 8.75
C LEU A 758 8.54 -34.58 10.10
N ALA A 759 9.81 -34.51 10.50
CA ALA A 759 10.26 -35.01 11.81
C ALA A 759 9.53 -34.33 12.97
N ARG A 760 9.29 -33.01 12.89
CA ARG A 760 8.48 -32.26 13.86
C ARG A 760 7.02 -32.73 13.92
N GLU A 761 6.42 -33.03 12.78
CA GLU A 761 5.03 -33.52 12.73
C GLU A 761 4.89 -34.89 13.38
N VAL A 762 5.81 -35.80 13.06
CA VAL A 762 5.79 -37.17 13.60
C VAL A 762 6.24 -37.19 15.07
N GLY A 763 7.01 -36.18 15.50
CA GLY A 763 7.58 -36.11 16.84
C GLY A 763 8.73 -37.10 17.06
N VAL A 764 9.41 -37.49 15.98
CA VAL A 764 10.48 -38.49 15.95
C VAL A 764 11.77 -37.82 15.51
N GLU A 765 12.86 -38.07 16.25
CA GLU A 765 14.23 -37.61 15.94
C GLU A 765 14.39 -36.12 15.53
N VAL A 766 13.53 -35.22 16.02
CA VAL A 766 13.57 -33.78 15.69
C VAL A 766 14.96 -33.19 15.93
N GLU A 767 15.60 -33.52 17.06
CA GLU A 767 16.94 -33.05 17.41
C GLU A 767 18.02 -33.48 16.40
N ARG A 768 17.86 -34.66 15.76
CA ARG A 768 18.78 -35.14 14.71
C ARG A 768 18.70 -34.23 13.49
N HIS A 769 17.49 -33.92 13.02
CA HIS A 769 17.28 -33.08 11.85
C HIS A 769 17.66 -31.62 12.08
N GLU A 770 17.44 -31.08 13.29
CA GLU A 770 17.91 -29.73 13.67
C GLU A 770 19.42 -29.65 13.67
N ARG A 771 20.09 -30.68 14.18
CA ARG A 771 21.54 -30.79 14.13
C ARG A 771 22.06 -30.88 12.70
N ILE A 772 21.47 -31.73 11.84
CA ILE A 772 21.88 -31.84 10.43
C ILE A 772 21.76 -30.49 9.74
N SER A 773 20.61 -29.81 9.89
CA SER A 773 20.38 -28.48 9.26
C SER A 773 21.45 -27.47 9.70
N LYS A 774 21.75 -27.42 11.00
CA LYS A 774 22.76 -26.51 11.56
C LYS A 774 24.19 -26.85 11.13
N GLU A 775 24.54 -28.14 11.11
CA GLU A 775 25.90 -28.60 10.81
C GLU A 775 26.25 -28.45 9.33
N TYR A 776 25.29 -28.67 8.44
CA TYR A 776 25.48 -28.58 6.98
C TYR A 776 25.14 -27.19 6.40
N GLY A 777 24.53 -26.29 7.20
CA GLY A 777 24.16 -24.94 6.79
C GLY A 777 22.93 -24.91 5.87
N LEU A 778 21.92 -25.73 6.18
CA LEU A 778 20.65 -25.88 5.44
C LEU A 778 19.56 -24.93 5.93
#